data_AF-A0A928KWZ9-F1
#
_entry.id   AF-A0A928KWZ9-F1
#
_cell.length_a   1.000
_cell.length_b   1.000
_cell.length_c   1.000
_cell.angle_alpha   90.00
_cell.angle_beta   90.00
_cell.angle_gamma   90.00
#
_symmetry.space_group_name_H-M   'P 1'
#
loop_
_entity.id
_entity.type
_entity.pdbx_description
1 polymer ?
#
loop_
_entity_poly.entity_id
_entity_poly.type
_entity_poly.pdbx_seq_one_letter_code
_entity_poly.pdbx_strand_id
1 'polypeptide(L)'
;MQACWNHTSWILRHNDTILLESSPQRPMIYVGVGQESVEMYRGNFKIEDYLLERMPLRVTVAEETDSGWTLDLEGRLRVQVMLQGELAELSFEQLDPAINRFWLRVCADADESCYGCGEQMSYLNLRGRHFPLWTSEPGVGRDKTTYITWRSDVENKAGGDYYNTNYPQPTYVSSQKYYLHADCTAYADFDFRNALFHELQFWAVPSRVRIEAADSWENLLYLLSEFFGRQPLLPDWIYNGVILGVQGGTERVFSLAERTLQSGVPLAGIWCQDWAGKRETSFGRRLQWDWKLNEKMYPGLPEKIREYKERGIRFLAYNNGYLVNDGELYQEAKAKGYLALAADGSDYLVDFGEFYCGVVDLTNPEAFEWYKDCIKKQILALGIDGWMADFGEYLPTDVKLFNGVSPMLEHNHWPALWARCNYEAVAESGKLGEAVFFMRAGATGSQKYCPLLWAGDQSVDFSRHDGLGTTITAALSAGMCGCGLSHSDIGGYTSLFGNRRTKELFLRWAEMAVFTPVMRTHEGNRPDENFQVYDDEDALRQFARLAKIHVALKPYLTQLVEENAARGLPVQRPLFVHYPEDRAAYQIQTEYLFGRELLVAPVLKKEACKWRVYLPQDSWVHLWSNTEFGGGEHLVDAPIGCPPVFYRKESEYKRLFRGLAEL
;
A
#
# COMPACT_ATOMS: atom_id res chain seq x y z
N MET A 1 -6.81 -21.50 -20.93
CA MET A 1 -5.64 -21.07 -21.74
C MET A 1 -5.13 -22.17 -22.66
N GLN A 2 -4.62 -21.80 -23.85
CA GLN A 2 -4.10 -22.74 -24.85
C GLN A 2 -2.85 -22.18 -25.51
N ALA A 3 -1.90 -23.05 -25.86
CA ALA A 3 -0.71 -22.65 -26.62
C ALA A 3 -0.52 -23.53 -27.86
N CYS A 4 0.12 -22.97 -28.89
CA CYS A 4 0.40 -23.67 -30.13
C CYS A 4 1.71 -23.21 -30.77
N TRP A 5 2.32 -24.09 -31.56
CA TRP A 5 3.55 -23.84 -32.32
C TRP A 5 3.39 -24.27 -33.78
N ASN A 6 3.85 -23.45 -34.72
CA ASN A 6 3.81 -23.75 -36.16
C ASN A 6 5.19 -23.77 -36.85
N HIS A 7 6.27 -24.00 -36.09
CA HIS A 7 7.69 -23.95 -36.53
C HIS A 7 8.26 -22.57 -36.79
N THR A 8 7.42 -21.54 -36.82
CA THR A 8 7.87 -20.15 -36.98
C THR A 8 7.35 -19.22 -35.88
N SER A 9 6.24 -19.59 -35.23
CA SER A 9 5.60 -18.81 -34.19
C SER A 9 5.13 -19.72 -33.08
N TRP A 10 5.41 -19.32 -31.85
CA TRP A 10 4.76 -19.83 -30.64
C TRP A 10 3.74 -18.80 -30.15
N ILE A 11 2.56 -19.25 -29.72
CA ILE A 11 1.47 -18.38 -29.28
C ILE A 11 0.81 -18.97 -28.03
N LEU A 12 0.58 -18.15 -27.00
CA LEU A 12 -0.31 -18.42 -25.86
C LEU A 12 -1.54 -17.53 -25.97
N ARG A 13 -2.73 -18.12 -25.82
CA ARG A 13 -4.02 -17.40 -25.87
C ARG A 13 -4.95 -17.78 -24.73
N HIS A 14 -5.80 -16.83 -24.37
CA HIS A 14 -6.97 -17.02 -23.53
C HIS A 14 -8.20 -16.65 -24.36
N ASN A 15 -9.08 -17.63 -24.62
CA ASN A 15 -10.15 -17.52 -25.61
C ASN A 15 -9.60 -17.04 -26.97
N ASP A 16 -10.17 -15.97 -27.53
CA ASP A 16 -9.75 -15.37 -28.79
C ASP A 16 -8.60 -14.36 -28.64
N THR A 17 -8.17 -14.07 -27.40
CA THR A 17 -7.13 -13.08 -27.13
C THR A 17 -5.75 -13.72 -27.03
N ILE A 18 -4.83 -13.25 -27.85
CA ILE A 18 -3.41 -13.62 -27.78
C ILE A 18 -2.78 -12.85 -26.62
N LEU A 19 -2.17 -13.57 -25.67
CA LEU A 19 -1.48 -12.98 -24.52
C LEU A 19 0.03 -12.94 -24.76
N LEU A 20 0.61 -14.01 -25.30
CA LEU A 20 2.04 -14.06 -25.64
C LEU A 20 2.21 -14.54 -27.07
N GLU A 21 3.09 -13.88 -27.81
CA GLU A 21 3.48 -14.26 -29.16
C GLU A 21 5.00 -14.19 -29.26
N SER A 22 5.63 -15.27 -29.76
CA SER A 22 7.03 -15.25 -30.17
C SER A 22 7.15 -15.66 -31.63
N SER A 23 7.38 -14.68 -32.49
CA SER A 23 7.63 -14.83 -33.93
C SER A 23 8.83 -13.98 -34.36
N PRO A 24 9.43 -14.19 -35.56
CA PRO A 24 10.56 -13.39 -36.02
C PRO A 24 10.28 -11.88 -36.08
N GLN A 25 9.01 -11.49 -36.28
CA GLN A 25 8.58 -10.10 -36.33
C GLN A 25 8.14 -9.57 -34.96
N ARG A 26 7.72 -10.45 -34.04
CA ARG A 26 7.22 -10.13 -32.71
C ARG A 26 7.87 -11.06 -31.68
N PRO A 27 9.13 -10.81 -31.31
CA PRO A 27 9.80 -11.61 -30.28
C PRO A 27 9.15 -11.35 -28.92
N MET A 28 8.89 -12.44 -28.19
CA MET A 28 8.30 -12.41 -26.86
C MET A 28 9.28 -11.93 -25.79
N ILE A 29 10.54 -12.35 -25.88
CA ILE A 29 11.57 -12.12 -24.87
C ILE A 29 12.76 -11.40 -25.49
N TYR A 30 13.25 -10.38 -24.78
CA TYR A 30 14.56 -9.80 -25.00
C TYR A 30 15.43 -10.05 -23.77
N VAL A 31 16.72 -10.22 -23.98
CA VAL A 31 17.72 -10.34 -22.92
C VAL A 31 18.89 -9.40 -23.17
N GLY A 32 19.67 -9.13 -22.13
CA GLY A 32 20.75 -8.17 -22.24
C GLY A 32 21.67 -8.14 -21.04
N VAL A 33 22.63 -7.22 -21.15
CA VAL A 33 23.60 -6.89 -20.11
C VAL A 33 23.52 -5.39 -19.84
N GLY A 34 23.36 -5.01 -18.59
CA GLY A 34 23.36 -3.62 -18.13
C GLY A 34 24.24 -3.43 -16.91
N GLN A 35 24.56 -2.16 -16.63
CA GLN A 35 25.27 -1.74 -15.43
C GLN A 35 24.48 -0.62 -14.78
N GLU A 36 23.90 -0.91 -13.63
CA GLU A 36 23.11 0.04 -12.87
C GLU A 36 23.98 0.99 -12.04
N SER A 37 23.46 2.20 -11.83
CA SER A 37 23.88 3.11 -10.79
C SER A 37 22.71 3.37 -9.86
N VAL A 38 22.86 3.06 -8.58
CA VAL A 38 21.85 3.28 -7.54
C VAL A 38 22.46 4.13 -6.44
N GLU A 39 21.94 5.34 -6.29
CA GLU A 39 22.33 6.26 -5.22
C GLU A 39 21.14 6.47 -4.27
N MET A 40 21.31 6.09 -3.01
CA MET A 40 20.32 6.35 -1.97
C MET A 40 20.65 7.63 -1.20
N TYR A 41 19.64 8.47 -0.97
CA TYR A 41 19.69 9.57 -0.01
C TYR A 41 18.42 9.55 0.84
N ARG A 42 18.54 9.09 2.10
CA ARG A 42 17.43 9.02 3.07
C ARG A 42 16.18 8.36 2.48
N GLY A 43 16.33 7.17 1.90
CA GLY A 43 15.24 6.41 1.28
C GLY A 43 14.76 6.88 -0.09
N ASN A 44 15.32 7.97 -0.62
CA ASN A 44 15.08 8.41 -1.99
C ASN A 44 16.19 7.83 -2.88
N PHE A 45 15.81 7.19 -3.99
CA PHE A 45 16.75 6.52 -4.87
C PHE A 45 16.82 7.22 -6.22
N LYS A 46 18.05 7.59 -6.62
CA LYS A 46 18.35 7.91 -8.01
C LYS A 46 18.87 6.64 -8.68
N ILE A 47 18.15 6.17 -9.69
CA ILE A 47 18.42 4.90 -10.36
C ILE A 47 18.62 5.18 -11.85
N GLU A 48 19.77 4.76 -12.39
CA GLU A 48 20.10 4.86 -13.81
C GLU A 48 20.62 3.51 -14.32
N ASP A 49 20.35 3.18 -15.59
CA ASP A 49 20.83 1.96 -16.23
C ASP A 49 21.72 2.31 -17.43
N TYR A 50 22.94 1.81 -17.45
CA TYR A 50 23.80 1.84 -18.63
C TYR A 50 23.69 0.50 -19.36
N LEU A 51 22.85 0.46 -20.38
CA LEU A 51 22.55 -0.75 -21.15
C LEU A 51 23.65 -1.04 -22.19
N LEU A 52 24.37 -2.14 -22.01
CA LEU A 52 25.43 -2.59 -22.93
C LEU A 52 24.87 -3.38 -24.10
N GLU A 53 23.95 -4.29 -23.81
CA GLU A 53 23.38 -5.20 -24.79
C GLU A 53 21.88 -5.34 -24.56
N ARG A 54 21.12 -5.39 -25.65
CA ARG A 54 19.72 -5.82 -25.67
C ARG A 54 19.45 -6.52 -26.99
N MET A 55 19.07 -7.79 -26.92
CA MET A 55 18.81 -8.60 -28.10
C MET A 55 17.48 -9.37 -27.95
N PRO A 56 16.67 -9.47 -29.02
CA PRO A 56 15.52 -10.36 -29.01
C PRO A 56 15.98 -11.81 -29.07
N LEU A 57 15.28 -12.69 -28.36
CA LEU A 57 15.45 -14.13 -28.51
C LEU A 57 14.36 -14.71 -29.39
N ARG A 58 14.74 -15.67 -30.24
CA ARG A 58 13.82 -16.49 -31.02
C ARG A 58 13.65 -17.83 -30.33
N VAL A 59 12.46 -18.40 -30.43
CA VAL A 59 12.28 -19.78 -30.01
C VAL A 59 12.79 -20.68 -31.13
N THR A 60 13.82 -21.46 -30.83
CA THR A 60 14.52 -22.37 -31.76
C THR A 60 13.92 -23.77 -31.73
N VAL A 61 13.45 -24.19 -30.56
CA VAL A 61 12.77 -25.47 -30.33
C VAL A 61 11.58 -25.22 -29.42
N ALA A 62 10.42 -25.81 -29.76
CA ALA A 62 9.36 -26.02 -28.78
C ALA A 62 8.85 -27.44 -28.85
N GLU A 63 8.75 -28.04 -27.68
CA GLU A 63 8.29 -29.40 -27.48
C GLU A 63 7.05 -29.34 -26.61
N GLU A 64 5.94 -29.88 -27.12
CA GLU A 64 4.73 -30.08 -26.33
C GLU A 64 4.97 -31.19 -25.31
N THR A 65 4.55 -30.96 -24.07
CA THR A 65 4.62 -31.91 -22.96
C THR A 65 3.21 -32.27 -22.50
N ASP A 66 3.08 -33.28 -21.64
CA ASP A 66 1.77 -33.68 -21.10
C ASP A 66 1.04 -32.55 -20.36
N SER A 67 1.76 -31.52 -19.88
CA SER A 67 1.23 -30.41 -19.09
C SER A 67 1.43 -29.02 -19.72
N GLY A 68 1.96 -28.94 -20.94
CA GLY A 68 2.21 -27.66 -21.61
C GLY A 68 3.34 -27.73 -22.64
N TRP A 69 4.39 -26.92 -22.47
CA TRP A 69 5.46 -26.74 -23.46
C TRP A 69 6.83 -26.53 -22.82
N THR A 70 7.89 -26.98 -23.50
CA THR A 70 9.28 -26.56 -23.22
C THR A 70 9.79 -25.77 -24.41
N LEU A 71 10.29 -24.57 -24.18
CA LEU A 71 10.83 -23.66 -25.21
C LEU A 71 12.33 -23.48 -25.01
N ASP A 72 13.12 -23.69 -26.07
CA ASP A 72 14.52 -23.29 -26.14
C ASP A 72 14.63 -21.95 -26.87
N LEU A 73 15.28 -20.98 -26.24
CA LEU A 73 15.50 -19.66 -26.79
C LEU A 73 16.99 -19.46 -27.08
N GLU A 74 17.41 -19.99 -28.23
CA GLU A 74 18.77 -19.90 -28.76
C GLU A 74 19.85 -20.44 -27.80
N GLY A 75 19.53 -21.44 -26.97
CA GLY A 75 20.43 -21.99 -25.95
C GLY A 75 20.84 -21.01 -24.83
N ARG A 76 20.17 -19.85 -24.71
CA ARG A 76 20.44 -18.84 -23.68
C ARG A 76 19.44 -18.87 -22.52
N LEU A 77 18.19 -19.16 -22.85
CA LEU A 77 17.11 -19.37 -21.88
C LEU A 77 16.33 -20.61 -22.28
N ARG A 78 15.91 -21.38 -21.26
CA ARG A 78 14.88 -22.40 -21.42
C ARG A 78 13.64 -21.98 -20.63
N VAL A 79 12.47 -22.10 -21.25
CA VAL A 79 11.19 -21.75 -20.62
C VAL A 79 10.31 -22.98 -20.53
N GLN A 80 9.91 -23.35 -19.33
CA GLN A 80 8.89 -24.37 -19.09
C GLN A 80 7.54 -23.68 -18.93
N VAL A 81 6.61 -23.95 -19.84
CA VAL A 81 5.25 -23.43 -19.82
C VAL A 81 4.32 -24.52 -19.32
N MET A 82 3.72 -24.33 -18.16
CA MET A 82 2.68 -25.20 -17.60
C MET A 82 1.31 -24.57 -17.85
N LEU A 83 0.35 -25.37 -18.33
CA LEU A 83 -1.03 -24.93 -18.59
C LEU A 83 -2.00 -25.77 -17.75
N GLN A 84 -2.84 -25.09 -16.96
CA GLN A 84 -3.88 -25.73 -16.14
C GLN A 84 -5.16 -24.90 -16.15
N GLY A 85 -6.14 -25.29 -16.98
CA GLY A 85 -7.38 -24.53 -17.11
C GLY A 85 -7.10 -23.10 -17.57
N GLU A 86 -7.44 -22.10 -16.73
CA GLU A 86 -7.17 -20.67 -17.00
C GLU A 86 -5.85 -20.14 -16.43
N LEU A 87 -4.99 -21.02 -15.97
CA LEU A 87 -3.64 -20.71 -15.49
C LEU A 87 -2.59 -21.09 -16.54
N ALA A 88 -1.66 -20.17 -16.80
CA ALA A 88 -0.38 -20.44 -17.42
C ALA A 88 0.76 -20.00 -16.49
N GLU A 89 1.74 -20.87 -16.29
CA GLU A 89 2.97 -20.55 -15.57
C GLU A 89 4.19 -20.77 -16.46
N LEU A 90 5.04 -19.76 -16.57
CA LEU A 90 6.29 -19.79 -17.32
C LEU A 90 7.44 -19.79 -16.31
N SER A 91 8.17 -20.89 -16.18
CA SER A 91 9.38 -20.99 -15.36
C SER A 91 10.62 -20.84 -16.23
N PHE A 92 11.59 -20.03 -15.80
CA PHE A 92 12.76 -19.69 -16.60
C PHE A 92 14.02 -20.34 -16.03
N GLU A 93 14.75 -21.06 -16.87
CA GLU A 93 16.09 -21.55 -16.61
C GLU A 93 17.08 -20.70 -17.40
N GLN A 94 17.95 -19.97 -16.68
CA GLN A 94 19.00 -19.15 -17.27
C GLN A 94 20.20 -20.02 -17.64
N LEU A 95 20.47 -20.17 -18.95
CA LEU A 95 21.60 -20.95 -19.47
C LEU A 95 22.84 -20.06 -19.72
N ASP A 96 22.62 -18.79 -20.07
CA ASP A 96 23.67 -17.79 -20.22
C ASP A 96 23.79 -16.92 -18.95
N PRO A 97 24.83 -17.12 -18.12
CA PRO A 97 24.98 -16.41 -16.85
C PRO A 97 25.32 -14.92 -16.99
N ALA A 98 25.65 -14.43 -18.19
CA ALA A 98 25.94 -13.02 -18.41
C ALA A 98 24.67 -12.15 -18.40
N ILE A 99 23.48 -12.75 -18.62
CA ILE A 99 22.21 -12.03 -18.68
C ILE A 99 21.87 -11.46 -17.29
N ASN A 100 21.73 -10.14 -17.20
CA ASN A 100 21.23 -9.44 -16.02
C ASN A 100 20.13 -8.41 -16.36
N ARG A 101 19.66 -8.40 -17.61
CA ARG A 101 18.49 -7.66 -18.06
C ARG A 101 17.57 -8.59 -18.85
N PHE A 102 16.29 -8.56 -18.51
CA PHE A 102 15.26 -9.38 -19.12
C PHE A 102 14.04 -8.50 -19.44
N TRP A 103 13.47 -8.64 -20.64
CA TRP A 103 12.21 -8.01 -21.01
C TRP A 103 11.24 -9.06 -21.55
N LEU A 104 10.03 -9.10 -20.99
CA LEU A 104 8.92 -9.89 -21.50
C LEU A 104 7.89 -8.98 -22.15
N ARG A 105 7.49 -9.30 -23.39
CA ARG A 105 6.35 -8.65 -24.04
C ARG A 105 5.10 -9.47 -23.91
N VAL A 106 4.03 -8.81 -23.45
CA VAL A 106 2.67 -9.32 -23.42
C VAL A 106 1.88 -8.57 -24.48
N CYS A 107 1.19 -9.28 -25.35
CA CYS A 107 0.34 -8.68 -26.38
C CYS A 107 -0.76 -7.83 -25.72
N ALA A 108 -1.07 -6.68 -26.33
CA ALA A 108 -2.02 -5.73 -25.80
C ALA A 108 -2.86 -5.10 -26.90
N ASP A 109 -4.05 -4.64 -26.52
CA ASP A 109 -4.92 -3.85 -27.40
C ASP A 109 -4.85 -2.36 -27.05
N ALA A 110 -5.20 -1.48 -28.00
CA ALA A 110 -5.08 -0.03 -27.81
C ALA A 110 -6.08 0.54 -26.78
N ASP A 111 -7.21 -0.13 -26.56
CA ASP A 111 -8.26 0.25 -25.61
C ASP A 111 -8.18 -0.50 -24.27
N GLU A 112 -7.22 -1.41 -24.13
CA GLU A 112 -7.01 -2.15 -22.88
C GLU A 112 -6.48 -1.24 -21.77
N SER A 113 -7.07 -1.37 -20.58
CA SER A 113 -6.64 -0.70 -19.35
C SER A 113 -5.93 -1.68 -18.43
N CYS A 114 -4.93 -1.19 -17.68
CA CYS A 114 -4.13 -2.02 -16.77
C CYS A 114 -4.13 -1.37 -15.38
N TYR A 115 -4.15 -2.19 -14.32
CA TYR A 115 -4.24 -1.75 -12.92
C TYR A 115 -3.26 -2.53 -12.04
N GLY A 116 -2.94 -2.01 -10.86
CA GLY A 116 -2.05 -2.68 -9.90
C GLY A 116 -0.66 -2.06 -9.90
N CYS A 117 0.37 -2.86 -10.15
CA CYS A 117 1.78 -2.52 -9.88
C CYS A 117 2.05 -2.15 -8.41
N GLY A 118 1.29 -2.76 -7.48
CA GLY A 118 1.29 -2.45 -6.05
C GLY A 118 0.33 -1.30 -5.70
N GLU A 119 0.69 -0.52 -4.69
CA GLU A 119 -0.01 0.70 -4.29
C GLU A 119 0.50 1.89 -5.11
N GLN A 120 -0.30 2.33 -6.08
CA GLN A 120 -0.01 3.47 -6.95
C GLN A 120 -0.78 4.70 -6.48
N MET A 121 -0.06 5.78 -6.22
CA MET A 121 -0.64 6.99 -5.62
C MET A 121 -1.18 7.98 -6.66
N SER A 122 -0.61 7.98 -7.87
CA SER A 122 -0.91 9.01 -8.90
C SER A 122 -1.90 8.54 -9.96
N TYR A 123 -1.77 7.31 -10.44
CA TYR A 123 -2.54 6.78 -11.57
C TYR A 123 -3.05 5.38 -11.24
N LEU A 124 -4.37 5.20 -11.32
CA LEU A 124 -4.97 3.87 -11.15
C LEU A 124 -4.85 3.06 -12.44
N ASN A 125 -5.27 3.65 -13.57
CA ASN A 125 -5.04 3.07 -14.89
C ASN A 125 -3.59 3.37 -15.31
N LEU A 126 -2.80 2.31 -15.46
CA LEU A 126 -1.38 2.35 -15.76
C LEU A 126 -1.11 2.64 -17.25
N ARG A 127 -2.11 2.53 -18.12
CA ARG A 127 -1.92 2.65 -19.56
C ARG A 127 -1.35 4.01 -19.98
N GLY A 128 -0.40 3.99 -20.92
CA GLY A 128 0.24 5.19 -21.46
C GLY A 128 1.45 5.70 -20.65
N ARG A 129 1.88 4.97 -19.62
CA ARG A 129 3.04 5.30 -18.78
C ARG A 129 3.89 4.06 -18.52
N HIS A 130 5.07 4.26 -17.93
CA HIS A 130 5.88 3.19 -17.38
C HIS A 130 6.01 3.36 -15.86
N PHE A 131 6.25 2.27 -15.16
CA PHE A 131 6.27 2.21 -13.70
C PHE A 131 7.48 1.41 -13.23
N PRO A 132 8.57 2.08 -12.85
CA PRO A 132 9.62 1.50 -12.05
C PRO A 132 9.06 0.89 -10.76
N LEU A 133 9.46 -0.34 -10.46
CA LEU A 133 9.03 -1.11 -9.31
C LEU A 133 10.21 -1.26 -8.36
N TRP A 134 10.37 -0.23 -7.53
CA TRP A 134 11.43 -0.14 -6.53
C TRP A 134 10.89 0.59 -5.30
N THR A 135 10.82 -0.10 -4.17
CA THR A 135 10.27 0.47 -2.94
C THR A 135 11.12 1.67 -2.51
N SER A 136 10.49 2.77 -2.13
CA SER A 136 11.23 3.99 -1.74
C SER A 136 10.31 4.92 -0.97
N GLU A 137 10.87 6.00 -0.44
CA GLU A 137 10.02 7.15 -0.13
C GLU A 137 9.21 7.54 -1.38
N PRO A 138 7.88 7.75 -1.25
CA PRO A 138 7.02 8.02 -2.38
C PRO A 138 7.24 9.43 -2.96
N GLY A 139 7.98 10.28 -2.23
CA GLY A 139 8.25 11.67 -2.55
C GLY A 139 7.26 12.64 -1.90
N VAL A 140 7.69 13.88 -1.73
CA VAL A 140 6.90 14.98 -1.15
C VAL A 140 6.48 15.94 -2.27
N GLY A 141 5.17 16.00 -2.52
CA GLY A 141 4.51 16.74 -3.60
C GLY A 141 4.36 15.93 -4.90
N ARG A 142 5.36 15.12 -5.27
CA ARG A 142 5.28 14.10 -6.34
C ARG A 142 4.87 14.62 -7.74
N ASP A 143 4.99 15.94 -7.95
CA ASP A 143 4.66 16.62 -9.21
C ASP A 143 5.68 17.73 -9.45
N LYS A 144 6.53 17.52 -10.47
CA LYS A 144 7.63 18.40 -10.83
C LYS A 144 7.20 19.83 -11.17
N THR A 145 5.90 20.08 -11.39
CA THR A 145 5.35 21.42 -11.64
C THR A 145 5.05 22.21 -10.36
N THR A 146 5.10 21.58 -9.19
CA THR A 146 4.74 22.21 -7.92
C THR A 146 5.96 22.77 -7.17
N TYR A 147 5.73 23.83 -6.41
CA TYR A 147 6.76 24.44 -5.56
C TYR A 147 7.26 23.48 -4.47
N ILE A 148 6.35 22.69 -3.87
CA ILE A 148 6.70 21.72 -2.82
C ILE A 148 7.66 20.68 -3.35
N THR A 149 7.34 20.04 -4.50
CA THR A 149 8.24 19.07 -5.12
C THR A 149 9.59 19.67 -5.50
N TRP A 150 9.60 20.86 -6.10
CA TRP A 150 10.85 21.55 -6.44
C TRP A 150 11.73 21.79 -5.21
N ARG A 151 11.17 22.30 -4.10
CA ARG A 151 11.93 22.52 -2.85
C ARG A 151 12.42 21.20 -2.25
N SER A 152 11.57 20.17 -2.25
CA SER A 152 11.93 18.83 -1.79
C SER A 152 13.09 18.23 -2.60
N ASP A 153 13.10 18.38 -3.92
CA ASP A 153 14.18 17.93 -4.79
C ASP A 153 15.49 18.69 -4.50
N VAL A 154 15.42 20.02 -4.40
CA VAL A 154 16.61 20.88 -4.19
C VAL A 154 17.25 20.66 -2.82
N GLU A 155 16.46 20.57 -1.75
CA GLU A 155 16.98 20.49 -0.39
C GLU A 155 17.22 19.07 0.10
N ASN A 156 16.41 18.11 -0.37
CA ASN A 156 16.36 16.77 0.22
C ASN A 156 16.41 15.63 -0.81
N LYS A 157 16.51 15.92 -2.12
CA LYS A 157 16.34 14.91 -3.20
C LYS A 157 15.05 14.08 -3.05
N ALA A 158 14.00 14.68 -2.47
CA ALA A 158 12.84 13.97 -1.96
C ALA A 158 11.52 14.40 -2.61
N GLY A 159 11.54 15.06 -3.76
CA GLY A 159 10.31 15.45 -4.45
C GLY A 159 9.56 14.26 -5.04
N GLY A 160 10.29 13.21 -5.43
CA GLY A 160 9.76 12.02 -6.10
C GLY A 160 9.04 12.34 -7.42
N ASP A 161 8.38 11.34 -7.97
CA ASP A 161 7.60 11.44 -9.21
C ASP A 161 6.38 10.53 -9.13
N TYR A 162 5.58 10.48 -10.21
CA TYR A 162 4.28 9.84 -10.21
C TYR A 162 4.30 8.35 -9.84
N TYR A 163 5.42 7.66 -10.11
CA TYR A 163 5.60 6.21 -9.96
C TYR A 163 6.18 5.80 -8.60
N ASN A 164 6.79 6.73 -7.85
CA ASN A 164 7.39 6.40 -6.56
C ASN A 164 6.31 5.98 -5.55
N THR A 165 6.58 4.91 -4.81
CA THR A 165 5.67 4.33 -3.82
C THR A 165 6.45 3.51 -2.78
N ASN A 166 5.92 3.43 -1.56
CA ASN A 166 6.42 2.52 -0.53
C ASN A 166 6.11 1.04 -0.87
N TYR A 167 5.12 0.79 -1.73
CA TYR A 167 4.68 -0.57 -2.08
C TYR A 167 4.51 -0.75 -3.59
N PRO A 168 5.61 -0.95 -4.34
CA PRO A 168 5.52 -1.48 -5.70
C PRO A 168 5.40 -3.00 -5.68
N GLN A 169 4.77 -3.55 -6.71
CA GLN A 169 4.68 -5.01 -6.90
C GLN A 169 4.75 -5.36 -8.38
N PRO A 170 5.51 -6.40 -8.80
CA PRO A 170 5.57 -6.88 -10.19
C PRO A 170 4.32 -7.69 -10.56
N THR A 171 3.15 -7.08 -10.39
CA THR A 171 1.84 -7.66 -10.66
C THR A 171 0.95 -6.60 -11.28
N TYR A 172 0.27 -6.91 -12.39
CA TYR A 172 -0.81 -6.06 -12.90
C TYR A 172 -2.03 -6.90 -13.29
N VAL A 173 -3.17 -6.22 -13.40
CA VAL A 173 -4.44 -6.77 -13.85
C VAL A 173 -4.88 -6.04 -15.11
N SER A 174 -5.31 -6.77 -16.13
CA SER A 174 -5.78 -6.25 -17.40
C SER A 174 -7.31 -6.16 -17.46
N SER A 175 -7.85 -5.19 -18.20
CA SER A 175 -9.28 -5.13 -18.56
C SER A 175 -9.76 -6.34 -19.36
N GLN A 176 -8.85 -7.14 -19.92
CA GLN A 176 -9.14 -8.45 -20.52
C GLN A 176 -9.34 -9.56 -19.47
N LYS A 177 -9.42 -9.21 -18.18
CA LYS A 177 -9.72 -10.08 -17.03
C LYS A 177 -8.71 -11.21 -16.80
N TYR A 178 -7.43 -10.88 -16.91
CA TYR A 178 -6.34 -11.69 -16.37
C TYR A 178 -5.46 -10.83 -15.46
N TYR A 179 -4.77 -11.49 -14.53
CA TYR A 179 -3.62 -10.88 -13.86
C TYR A 179 -2.35 -11.58 -14.30
N LEU A 180 -1.25 -10.82 -14.31
CA LEU A 180 0.09 -11.34 -14.51
C LEU A 180 0.92 -10.97 -13.30
N HIS A 181 1.65 -11.94 -12.76
CA HIS A 181 2.62 -11.77 -11.69
C HIS A 181 3.97 -12.34 -12.11
N ALA A 182 5.05 -11.59 -11.89
CA ALA A 182 6.41 -12.11 -12.00
C ALA A 182 7.00 -12.34 -10.61
N ASP A 183 7.42 -13.58 -10.35
CA ASP A 183 8.16 -13.95 -9.15
C ASP A 183 9.61 -13.48 -9.29
N CYS A 184 9.82 -12.22 -8.93
CA CYS A 184 11.10 -11.54 -9.01
C CYS A 184 11.10 -10.32 -8.06
N THR A 185 12.07 -10.25 -7.17
CA THR A 185 12.25 -9.10 -6.27
C THR A 185 13.35 -8.15 -6.76
N ALA A 186 13.90 -8.35 -7.96
CA ALA A 186 14.80 -7.39 -8.56
C ALA A 186 14.08 -6.05 -8.83
N TYR A 187 14.87 -5.03 -9.16
CA TYR A 187 14.32 -3.88 -9.87
C TYR A 187 13.58 -4.34 -11.12
N ALA A 188 12.40 -3.75 -11.35
CA ALA A 188 11.62 -3.95 -12.56
C ALA A 188 11.08 -2.61 -13.08
N ASP A 189 10.68 -2.56 -14.35
CA ASP A 189 9.95 -1.42 -14.93
C ASP A 189 8.86 -1.96 -15.86
N PHE A 190 7.60 -1.70 -15.51
CA PHE A 190 6.46 -2.14 -16.32
C PHE A 190 6.04 -1.01 -17.25
N ASP A 191 6.29 -1.18 -18.55
CA ASP A 191 6.02 -0.19 -19.58
C ASP A 191 4.73 -0.50 -20.35
N PHE A 192 3.72 0.35 -20.13
CA PHE A 192 2.40 0.29 -20.75
C PHE A 192 2.18 1.40 -21.79
N ARG A 193 3.25 2.03 -22.29
CA ARG A 193 3.18 3.14 -23.27
C ARG A 193 2.86 2.66 -24.68
N ASN A 194 3.23 1.41 -25.01
CA ASN A 194 3.01 0.87 -26.34
C ASN A 194 1.55 0.37 -26.50
N ALA A 195 0.95 0.67 -27.65
CA ALA A 195 -0.44 0.31 -27.92
C ALA A 195 -0.66 -1.20 -28.18
N LEU A 196 0.40 -1.91 -28.62
CA LEU A 196 0.31 -3.29 -29.10
C LEU A 196 0.91 -4.33 -28.15
N PHE A 197 1.64 -3.87 -27.13
CA PHE A 197 2.23 -4.75 -26.12
C PHE A 197 2.51 -3.98 -24.84
N HIS A 198 2.51 -4.71 -23.73
CA HIS A 198 3.12 -4.30 -22.47
C HIS A 198 4.52 -4.89 -22.41
N GLU A 199 5.52 -4.11 -22.03
CA GLU A 199 6.91 -4.58 -21.89
C GLU A 199 7.33 -4.57 -20.43
N LEU A 200 7.63 -5.74 -19.88
CA LEU A 200 7.97 -5.93 -18.47
C LEU A 200 9.48 -6.13 -18.36
N GLN A 201 10.20 -5.11 -17.90
CA GLN A 201 11.64 -5.16 -17.66
C GLN A 201 11.95 -5.69 -16.27
N PHE A 202 13.01 -6.48 -16.16
CA PHE A 202 13.60 -6.96 -14.90
C PHE A 202 15.12 -6.87 -14.97
N TRP A 203 15.76 -6.52 -13.86
CA TRP A 203 17.23 -6.58 -13.69
C TRP A 203 17.71 -7.95 -13.19
N ALA A 204 16.98 -9.00 -13.53
CA ALA A 204 17.31 -10.40 -13.35
C ALA A 204 16.41 -11.22 -14.30
N VAL A 205 16.76 -12.48 -14.55
CA VAL A 205 15.79 -13.42 -15.15
C VAL A 205 14.80 -13.80 -14.03
N PRO A 206 13.49 -13.52 -14.17
CA PRO A 206 12.50 -13.90 -13.15
C PRO A 206 12.45 -15.42 -12.99
N SER A 207 12.21 -15.92 -11.78
CA SER A 207 12.11 -17.38 -11.57
C SER A 207 10.89 -17.95 -12.31
N ARG A 208 9.77 -17.22 -12.25
CA ARG A 208 8.49 -17.60 -12.83
C ARG A 208 7.66 -16.37 -13.21
N VAL A 209 6.88 -16.49 -14.28
CA VAL A 209 5.77 -15.59 -14.60
C VAL A 209 4.48 -16.39 -14.57
N ARG A 210 3.50 -15.93 -13.79
CA ARG A 210 2.17 -16.51 -13.66
C ARG A 210 1.15 -15.61 -14.36
N ILE A 211 0.31 -16.20 -15.20
CA ILE A 211 -0.81 -15.53 -15.84
C ILE A 211 -2.05 -16.35 -15.53
N GLU A 212 -3.07 -15.73 -14.95
CA GLU A 212 -4.32 -16.42 -14.63
C GLU A 212 -5.50 -15.53 -14.96
N ALA A 213 -6.51 -16.11 -15.61
CA ALA A 213 -7.68 -15.41 -16.10
C ALA A 213 -8.97 -15.88 -15.43
N ALA A 214 -10.00 -15.02 -15.50
CA ALA A 214 -11.33 -15.34 -15.02
C ALA A 214 -12.42 -14.59 -15.79
N ASP A 215 -13.64 -15.11 -15.75
CA ASP A 215 -14.78 -14.51 -16.49
C ASP A 215 -15.35 -13.23 -15.83
N SER A 216 -15.07 -13.03 -14.54
CA SER A 216 -15.52 -11.86 -13.77
C SER A 216 -14.40 -11.26 -12.90
N TRP A 217 -14.52 -9.96 -12.61
CA TRP A 217 -13.59 -9.27 -11.70
C TRP A 217 -13.56 -9.88 -10.31
N GLU A 218 -14.71 -10.30 -9.80
CA GLU A 218 -14.80 -10.87 -8.46
C GLU A 218 -14.08 -12.22 -8.36
N ASN A 219 -14.17 -13.04 -9.41
CA ASN A 219 -13.44 -14.31 -9.46
C ASN A 219 -11.95 -14.09 -9.74
N LEU A 220 -11.58 -13.09 -10.54
CA LEU A 220 -10.19 -12.73 -10.77
C LEU A 220 -9.49 -12.31 -9.48
N LEU A 221 -10.14 -11.46 -8.67
CA LEU A 221 -9.63 -11.04 -7.36
C LEU A 221 -9.62 -12.19 -6.34
N TYR A 222 -10.57 -13.12 -6.45
CA TYR A 222 -10.55 -14.35 -5.66
C TYR A 222 -9.30 -15.18 -5.94
N LEU A 223 -9.00 -15.47 -7.22
CA LEU A 223 -7.83 -16.26 -7.63
C LEU A 223 -6.52 -15.54 -7.30
N LEU A 224 -6.46 -14.23 -7.55
CA LEU A 224 -5.30 -13.40 -7.22
C LEU A 224 -4.99 -13.44 -5.71
N SER A 225 -6.01 -13.26 -4.88
CA SER A 225 -5.85 -13.30 -3.42
C SER A 225 -5.65 -14.72 -2.87
N GLU A 226 -6.12 -15.75 -3.55
CA GLU A 226 -5.80 -17.15 -3.22
C GLU A 226 -4.31 -17.42 -3.41
N PHE A 227 -3.72 -16.89 -4.50
CA PHE A 227 -2.30 -17.02 -4.78
C PHE A 227 -1.41 -16.26 -3.79
N PHE A 228 -1.67 -14.97 -3.54
CA PHE A 228 -0.83 -14.17 -2.63
C PHE A 228 -1.13 -14.37 -1.14
N GLY A 229 -2.33 -14.85 -0.82
CA GLY A 229 -2.88 -14.92 0.54
C GLY A 229 -3.83 -13.76 0.84
N ARG A 230 -4.69 -13.94 1.85
CA ARG A 230 -5.72 -12.98 2.28
C ARG A 230 -5.41 -12.44 3.66
N GLN A 231 -5.82 -11.19 3.91
CA GLN A 231 -5.71 -10.57 5.22
C GLN A 231 -6.64 -11.27 6.22
N PRO A 232 -6.26 -11.36 7.51
CA PRO A 232 -7.18 -11.76 8.57
C PRO A 232 -8.30 -10.74 8.74
N LEU A 233 -9.34 -11.13 9.50
CA LEU A 233 -10.36 -10.18 9.96
C LEU A 233 -9.71 -9.08 10.83
N LEU A 234 -10.21 -7.86 10.70
CA LEU A 234 -9.88 -6.79 11.63
C LEU A 234 -10.51 -7.09 13.01
N PRO A 235 -9.84 -6.73 14.12
CA PRO A 235 -10.41 -6.88 15.44
C PRO A 235 -11.71 -6.10 15.62
N ASP A 236 -12.71 -6.67 16.30
CA ASP A 236 -14.05 -6.05 16.46
C ASP A 236 -14.00 -4.64 17.08
N TRP A 237 -12.99 -4.38 17.93
CA TRP A 237 -12.83 -3.09 18.59
C TRP A 237 -12.50 -1.95 17.64
N ILE A 238 -11.97 -2.23 16.44
CA ILE A 238 -11.66 -1.20 15.43
C ILE A 238 -12.92 -0.41 15.06
N TYR A 239 -14.07 -1.08 15.02
CA TYR A 239 -15.34 -0.47 14.63
C TYR A 239 -15.98 0.37 15.75
N ASN A 240 -15.37 0.45 16.93
CA ASN A 240 -15.93 1.19 18.07
C ASN A 240 -15.75 2.72 17.95
N GLY A 241 -14.97 3.20 16.98
CA GLY A 241 -14.77 4.63 16.76
C GLY A 241 -13.41 4.98 16.17
N VAL A 242 -12.91 6.16 16.50
CA VAL A 242 -11.66 6.70 15.97
C VAL A 242 -10.46 6.16 16.74
N ILE A 243 -9.36 5.90 16.04
CA ILE A 243 -8.03 5.77 16.63
C ILE A 243 -7.42 7.18 16.71
N LEU A 244 -7.38 7.76 17.90
CA LEU A 244 -6.87 9.11 18.13
C LEU A 244 -5.34 9.08 18.18
N GLY A 245 -4.68 9.58 17.14
CA GLY A 245 -3.24 9.79 17.10
C GLY A 245 -2.83 11.06 17.82
N VAL A 246 -2.12 10.92 18.94
CA VAL A 246 -1.66 12.02 19.82
C VAL A 246 -0.29 11.69 20.42
N GLN A 247 0.44 12.72 20.84
CA GLN A 247 1.79 12.58 21.39
C GLN A 247 1.98 13.41 22.67
N GLY A 248 3.16 13.34 23.28
CA GLY A 248 3.59 14.25 24.35
C GLY A 248 3.47 13.70 25.77
N GLY A 249 3.49 12.37 25.94
CA GLY A 249 3.56 11.72 27.25
C GLY A 249 2.22 11.53 27.94
N THR A 250 2.25 10.80 29.07
CA THR A 250 1.03 10.31 29.77
C THR A 250 0.00 11.41 30.02
N GLU A 251 0.39 12.51 30.68
CA GLU A 251 -0.57 13.55 31.08
C GLU A 251 -1.27 14.20 29.88
N ARG A 252 -0.50 14.64 28.87
CA ARG A 252 -1.06 15.30 27.67
C ARG A 252 -1.96 14.37 26.89
N VAL A 253 -1.48 13.16 26.58
CA VAL A 253 -2.20 12.19 25.76
C VAL A 253 -3.55 11.84 26.38
N PHE A 254 -3.57 11.45 27.65
CA PHE A 254 -4.80 10.99 28.28
C PHE A 254 -5.74 12.17 28.60
N SER A 255 -5.21 13.39 28.83
CA SER A 255 -6.04 14.60 28.88
C SER A 255 -6.75 14.89 27.56
N LEU A 256 -6.03 14.80 26.43
CA LEU A 256 -6.62 14.97 25.10
C LEU A 256 -7.62 13.88 24.76
N ALA A 257 -7.35 12.63 25.16
CA ALA A 257 -8.30 11.52 25.00
C ALA A 257 -9.60 11.78 25.78
N GLU A 258 -9.51 12.19 27.05
CA GLU A 258 -10.69 12.56 27.85
C GLU A 258 -11.46 13.73 27.25
N ARG A 259 -10.78 14.80 26.82
CA ARG A 259 -11.43 15.93 26.13
C ARG A 259 -12.18 15.47 24.88
N THR A 260 -11.55 14.62 24.07
CA THR A 260 -12.13 14.08 22.84
C THR A 260 -13.39 13.25 23.13
N LEU A 261 -13.35 12.41 24.17
CA LEU A 261 -14.50 11.64 24.65
C LEU A 261 -15.63 12.56 25.17
N GLN A 262 -15.29 13.59 25.93
CA GLN A 262 -16.25 14.57 26.47
C GLN A 262 -16.95 15.37 25.36
N SER A 263 -16.28 15.61 24.23
CA SER A 263 -16.88 16.20 23.03
C SER A 263 -17.75 15.21 22.23
N GLY A 264 -17.88 13.96 22.69
CA GLY A 264 -18.77 12.95 22.12
C GLY A 264 -18.19 12.19 20.93
N VAL A 265 -16.88 12.25 20.70
CA VAL A 265 -16.19 11.44 19.69
C VAL A 265 -16.01 10.03 20.25
N PRO A 266 -16.60 8.98 19.64
CA PRO A 266 -16.32 7.61 20.04
C PRO A 266 -14.88 7.23 19.69
N LEU A 267 -14.16 6.62 20.64
CA LEU A 267 -12.78 6.17 20.45
C LEU A 267 -12.71 4.64 20.43
N ALA A 268 -12.11 4.09 19.37
CA ALA A 268 -11.68 2.69 19.31
C ALA A 268 -10.33 2.50 20.01
N GLY A 269 -9.45 3.50 19.90
CA GLY A 269 -8.14 3.46 20.51
C GLY A 269 -7.42 4.80 20.57
N ILE A 270 -6.31 4.80 21.29
CA ILE A 270 -5.38 5.92 21.40
C ILE A 270 -4.05 5.43 20.83
N TRP A 271 -3.54 6.12 19.82
CA TRP A 271 -2.27 5.78 19.20
C TRP A 271 -1.21 6.82 19.57
N CYS A 272 -0.15 6.37 20.23
CA CYS A 272 0.98 7.20 20.62
C CYS A 272 2.26 6.69 19.98
N GLN A 273 2.65 7.31 18.87
CA GLN A 273 3.88 6.91 18.17
C GLN A 273 5.16 7.17 19.00
N ASP A 274 5.12 8.14 19.91
CA ASP A 274 6.21 8.53 20.80
C ASP A 274 6.24 7.75 22.12
N TRP A 275 5.54 6.61 22.22
CA TRP A 275 5.56 5.71 23.39
C TRP A 275 6.99 5.29 23.78
N ALA A 276 7.89 5.16 22.80
CA ALA A 276 9.30 4.84 22.95
C ALA A 276 10.20 6.08 23.12
N GLY A 277 9.60 7.27 23.15
CA GLY A 277 10.28 8.56 23.25
C GLY A 277 10.31 9.32 21.93
N LYS A 278 10.83 10.55 22.00
CA LYS A 278 10.90 11.49 20.88
C LYS A 278 12.33 11.95 20.59
N ARG A 279 12.54 12.44 19.37
CA ARG A 279 13.77 13.05 18.88
C ARG A 279 13.44 14.26 18.03
N GLU A 280 13.98 15.43 18.36
CA GLU A 280 13.78 16.64 17.56
C GLU A 280 14.84 16.73 16.45
N THR A 281 14.43 17.07 15.23
CA THR A 281 15.29 17.24 14.04
C THR A 281 14.82 18.45 13.22
N SER A 282 15.55 18.86 12.17
CA SER A 282 15.06 19.95 11.28
C SER A 282 13.78 19.59 10.51
N PHE A 283 13.52 18.30 10.28
CA PHE A 283 12.26 17.85 9.67
C PHE A 283 11.06 18.13 10.58
N GLY A 284 11.26 18.05 11.90
CA GLY A 284 10.26 18.25 12.93
C GLY A 284 10.43 17.26 14.09
N ARG A 285 9.32 16.99 14.78
CA ARG A 285 9.28 16.06 15.90
C ARG A 285 9.24 14.63 15.37
N ARG A 286 10.33 13.89 15.60
CA ARG A 286 10.49 12.47 15.26
C ARG A 286 10.56 11.62 16.53
N LEU A 287 10.83 10.33 16.37
CA LEU A 287 10.72 9.31 17.41
C LEU A 287 12.09 8.80 17.84
N GLN A 288 12.20 8.34 19.08
CA GLN A 288 13.37 7.58 19.52
C GLN A 288 13.23 6.13 19.05
N TRP A 289 14.08 5.70 18.11
CA TRP A 289 13.99 4.36 17.49
C TRP A 289 14.69 3.30 18.34
N ASP A 290 14.23 3.17 19.58
CA ASP A 290 14.60 2.13 20.53
C ASP A 290 13.30 1.59 21.12
N TRP A 291 12.77 0.51 20.54
CA TRP A 291 11.39 0.02 20.70
C TRP A 291 11.09 -0.61 22.06
N LYS A 292 11.18 0.21 23.10
CA LYS A 292 10.82 -0.10 24.48
C LYS A 292 10.09 1.10 25.08
N LEU A 293 9.30 0.84 26.12
CA LEU A 293 8.58 1.89 26.81
C LEU A 293 9.54 2.94 27.36
N ASN A 294 9.31 4.21 27.01
CA ASN A 294 10.01 5.32 27.64
C ASN A 294 9.30 5.74 28.93
N GLU A 295 9.69 5.17 30.06
CA GLU A 295 9.06 5.45 31.36
C GLU A 295 9.16 6.90 31.83
N LYS A 296 10.13 7.67 31.32
CA LYS A 296 10.24 9.11 31.65
C LYS A 296 9.14 9.91 30.98
N MET A 297 8.81 9.56 29.74
CA MET A 297 7.78 10.25 28.96
C MET A 297 6.38 9.69 29.24
N TYR A 298 6.31 8.38 29.46
CA TYR A 298 5.07 7.64 29.69
C TYR A 298 5.08 6.89 31.05
N PRO A 299 5.22 7.60 32.19
CA PRO A 299 5.15 6.96 33.50
C PRO A 299 3.77 6.34 33.72
N GLY A 300 3.75 5.10 34.22
CA GLY A 300 2.50 4.36 34.51
C GLY A 300 1.67 3.98 33.28
N LEU A 301 2.29 3.88 32.09
CA LEU A 301 1.58 3.50 30.88
C LEU A 301 0.86 2.14 30.96
N PRO A 302 1.46 1.06 31.50
CA PRO A 302 0.77 -0.22 31.61
C PRO A 302 -0.55 -0.14 32.42
N GLU A 303 -0.58 0.68 33.48
CA GLU A 303 -1.79 0.97 34.24
C GLU A 303 -2.83 1.68 33.37
N LYS A 304 -2.41 2.70 32.62
CA LYS A 304 -3.31 3.45 31.73
C LYS A 304 -3.86 2.59 30.58
N ILE A 305 -3.04 1.72 30.01
CA ILE A 305 -3.49 0.75 29.00
C ILE A 305 -4.60 -0.12 29.58
N ARG A 306 -4.44 -0.66 30.79
CA ARG A 306 -5.48 -1.46 31.46
C ARG A 306 -6.75 -0.65 31.72
N GLU A 307 -6.62 0.55 32.29
CA GLU A 307 -7.74 1.46 32.60
C GLU A 307 -8.60 1.79 31.36
N TYR A 308 -7.96 2.12 30.24
CA TYR A 308 -8.69 2.42 28.99
C TYR A 308 -9.24 1.15 28.32
N LYS A 309 -8.52 0.03 28.43
CA LYS A 309 -8.98 -1.26 27.92
C LYS A 309 -10.26 -1.73 28.59
N GLU A 310 -10.41 -1.51 29.89
CA GLU A 310 -11.65 -1.76 30.65
C GLU A 310 -12.84 -0.91 30.16
N ARG A 311 -12.56 0.26 29.57
CA ARG A 311 -13.55 1.15 28.94
C ARG A 311 -13.77 0.83 27.45
N GLY A 312 -13.16 -0.23 26.93
CA GLY A 312 -13.27 -0.64 25.53
C GLY A 312 -12.37 0.13 24.55
N ILE A 313 -11.44 0.96 25.05
CA ILE A 313 -10.53 1.78 24.26
C ILE A 313 -9.15 1.14 24.27
N ARG A 314 -8.61 0.82 23.09
CA ARG A 314 -7.29 0.17 22.96
C ARG A 314 -6.15 1.19 22.99
N PHE A 315 -4.95 0.72 23.27
CA PHE A 315 -3.74 1.50 23.08
C PHE A 315 -2.94 0.94 21.91
N LEU A 316 -2.43 1.83 21.07
CA LEU A 316 -1.59 1.50 19.94
C LEU A 316 -0.25 2.22 20.02
N ALA A 317 0.80 1.54 19.58
CA ALA A 317 2.18 2.01 19.60
C ALA A 317 2.76 2.24 18.19
N TYR A 318 4.07 2.31 18.08
CA TYR A 318 4.81 2.41 16.83
C TYR A 318 6.05 1.51 16.90
N ASN A 319 6.44 0.92 15.78
CA ASN A 319 7.67 0.18 15.58
C ASN A 319 8.14 0.28 14.12
N ASN A 320 9.44 0.15 13.83
CA ASN A 320 9.95 -0.07 12.47
C ASN A 320 11.11 -1.09 12.49
N GLY A 321 11.68 -1.45 11.34
CA GLY A 321 12.76 -2.45 11.24
C GLY A 321 14.20 -1.95 11.56
N TYR A 322 14.35 -0.74 12.11
CA TYR A 322 15.64 -0.09 12.34
C TYR A 322 15.83 0.29 13.81
N LEU A 323 17.09 0.42 14.23
CA LEU A 323 17.45 0.78 15.61
C LEU A 323 18.46 1.90 15.64
N VAL A 324 18.15 3.01 16.33
CA VAL A 324 19.08 4.14 16.46
C VAL A 324 20.32 3.75 17.24
N ASN A 325 21.48 4.20 16.78
CA ASN A 325 22.79 3.74 17.27
C ASN A 325 23.08 4.09 18.75
N ASP A 326 22.34 5.04 19.33
CA ASP A 326 22.40 5.41 20.76
C ASP A 326 21.37 4.69 21.64
N GLY A 327 20.56 3.79 21.07
CA GLY A 327 19.53 3.01 21.76
C GLY A 327 20.04 1.69 22.36
N GLU A 328 19.34 1.19 23.36
CA GLU A 328 19.73 -0.04 24.06
C GLU A 328 19.55 -1.29 23.20
N LEU A 329 18.44 -1.39 22.44
CA LEU A 329 18.22 -2.52 21.53
C LEU A 329 19.25 -2.57 20.40
N TYR A 330 19.75 -1.41 19.95
CA TYR A 330 20.85 -1.37 18.98
C TYR A 330 22.13 -1.99 19.57
N GLN A 331 22.49 -1.64 20.81
CA GLN A 331 23.67 -2.21 21.47
C GLN A 331 23.54 -3.73 21.66
N GLU A 332 22.33 -4.21 21.96
CA GLU A 332 22.04 -5.65 22.04
C GLU A 332 22.17 -6.34 20.68
N ALA A 333 21.56 -5.78 19.62
CA ALA A 333 21.65 -6.30 18.26
C ALA A 333 23.10 -6.35 17.77
N LYS A 334 23.86 -5.28 18.02
CA LYS A 334 25.28 -5.18 17.71
C LYS A 334 26.11 -6.26 18.42
N ALA A 335 25.92 -6.43 19.73
CA ALA A 335 26.64 -7.44 20.50
C ALA A 335 26.37 -8.88 20.02
N LYS A 336 25.19 -9.12 19.41
CA LYS A 336 24.77 -10.41 18.86
C LYS A 336 25.08 -10.58 17.37
N GLY A 337 25.57 -9.55 16.68
CA GLY A 337 25.82 -9.61 15.23
C GLY A 337 24.54 -9.69 14.40
N TYR A 338 23.48 -9.02 14.83
CA TYR A 338 22.16 -9.04 14.20
C TYR A 338 21.89 -7.89 13.22
N LEU A 339 22.89 -7.02 13.00
CA LEU A 339 22.78 -5.89 12.09
C LEU A 339 23.40 -6.23 10.73
N ALA A 340 22.82 -5.70 9.66
CA ALA A 340 23.44 -5.73 8.33
C ALA A 340 24.80 -5.01 8.38
N LEU A 341 25.73 -5.45 7.54
CA LEU A 341 27.12 -5.01 7.61
C LEU A 341 27.53 -4.16 6.40
N ALA A 342 28.51 -3.28 6.59
CA ALA A 342 29.21 -2.59 5.53
C ALA A 342 30.27 -3.49 4.89
N ALA A 343 30.86 -3.01 3.78
CA ALA A 343 31.87 -3.78 3.04
C ALA A 343 33.10 -4.17 3.88
N ASP A 344 33.48 -3.33 4.85
CA ASP A 344 34.61 -3.55 5.76
C ASP A 344 34.28 -4.43 6.98
N GLY A 345 33.03 -4.88 7.12
CA GLY A 345 32.56 -5.71 8.22
C GLY A 345 32.06 -4.93 9.45
N SER A 346 32.04 -3.60 9.42
CA SER A 346 31.38 -2.78 10.44
C SER A 346 29.85 -2.81 10.30
N ASP A 347 29.12 -2.42 11.34
CA ASP A 347 27.65 -2.28 11.28
C ASP A 347 27.27 -1.23 10.23
N TYR A 348 26.35 -1.55 9.32
CA TYR A 348 25.85 -0.58 8.36
C TYR A 348 24.93 0.43 9.06
N LEU A 349 25.28 1.71 8.96
CA LEU A 349 24.52 2.81 9.56
C LEU A 349 23.87 3.68 8.47
N VAL A 350 22.54 3.68 8.42
CA VAL A 350 21.77 4.50 7.50
C VAL A 350 21.49 5.87 8.12
N ASP A 351 21.77 6.96 7.40
CA ASP A 351 21.29 8.30 7.77
C ASP A 351 19.79 8.40 7.49
N PHE A 352 18.99 8.56 8.54
CA PHE A 352 17.56 8.80 8.44
C PHE A 352 17.21 10.28 8.48
N GLY A 353 18.20 11.17 8.57
CA GLY A 353 18.01 12.61 8.73
C GLY A 353 18.39 13.08 10.13
N GLU A 354 19.69 13.35 10.31
CA GLU A 354 20.30 13.87 11.56
C GLU A 354 20.47 12.82 12.67
N PHE A 355 20.19 11.55 12.38
CA PHE A 355 20.51 10.41 13.24
C PHE A 355 20.72 9.16 12.39
N TYR A 356 21.47 8.20 12.96
CA TYR A 356 21.92 7.01 12.25
C TYR A 356 21.38 5.75 12.92
N CYS A 357 20.91 4.82 12.10
CA CYS A 357 20.33 3.58 12.58
C CYS A 357 20.99 2.36 11.95
N GLY A 358 21.14 1.31 12.76
CA GLY A 358 21.43 -0.02 12.25
C GLY A 358 20.21 -0.63 11.59
N VAL A 359 20.44 -1.42 10.53
CA VAL A 359 19.42 -2.23 9.88
C VAL A 359 19.43 -3.61 10.52
N VAL A 360 18.34 -4.02 11.17
CA VAL A 360 18.24 -5.39 11.71
C VAL A 360 18.15 -6.36 10.54
N ASP A 361 19.08 -7.30 10.44
CA ASP A 361 19.17 -8.19 9.29
C ASP A 361 18.08 -9.27 9.33
N LEU A 362 16.94 -9.00 8.69
CA LEU A 362 15.80 -9.93 8.65
C LEU A 362 16.07 -11.21 7.84
N THR A 363 17.21 -11.28 7.13
CA THR A 363 17.66 -12.49 6.43
C THR A 363 18.43 -13.44 7.35
N ASN A 364 18.95 -12.94 8.48
CA ASN A 364 19.51 -13.75 9.54
C ASN A 364 18.36 -14.36 10.39
N PRO A 365 18.17 -15.69 10.41
CA PRO A 365 17.09 -16.30 11.18
C PRO A 365 17.14 -15.96 12.67
N GLU A 366 18.33 -15.84 13.26
CA GLU A 366 18.47 -15.50 14.68
C GLU A 366 18.10 -14.04 14.97
N ALA A 367 18.43 -13.12 14.07
CA ALA A 367 18.04 -11.71 14.18
C ALA A 367 16.54 -11.53 13.95
N PHE A 368 15.97 -12.25 12.98
CA PHE A 368 14.53 -12.27 12.69
C PHE A 368 13.74 -12.76 13.91
N GLU A 369 14.13 -13.89 14.50
CA GLU A 369 13.51 -14.43 15.72
C GLU A 369 13.68 -13.48 16.91
N TRP A 370 14.86 -12.90 17.07
CA TRP A 370 15.11 -11.93 18.13
C TRP A 370 14.22 -10.69 18.01
N TYR A 371 14.07 -10.12 16.81
CA TYR A 371 13.23 -8.95 16.62
C TYR A 371 11.74 -9.25 16.81
N LYS A 372 11.29 -10.41 16.33
CA LYS A 372 9.96 -10.95 16.62
C LYS A 372 9.73 -11.04 18.13
N ASP A 373 10.71 -11.52 18.88
CA ASP A 373 10.69 -11.57 20.34
C ASP A 373 10.67 -10.18 21.00
N CYS A 374 11.35 -9.18 20.43
CA CYS A 374 11.26 -7.79 20.87
C CYS A 374 9.83 -7.28 20.73
N ILE A 375 9.13 -7.54 19.62
CA ILE A 375 7.72 -7.18 19.44
C ILE A 375 6.85 -7.84 20.51
N LYS A 376 7.02 -9.16 20.74
CA LYS A 376 6.27 -9.90 21.76
C LYS A 376 6.46 -9.31 23.16
N LYS A 377 7.72 -9.02 23.54
CA LYS A 377 8.09 -8.58 24.90
C LYS A 377 7.81 -7.10 25.15
N GLN A 378 8.16 -6.24 24.19
CA GLN A 378 8.12 -4.79 24.37
C GLN A 378 6.79 -4.17 23.95
N ILE A 379 5.99 -4.85 23.12
CA ILE A 379 4.70 -4.33 22.64
C ILE A 379 3.56 -5.18 23.19
N LEU A 380 3.44 -6.43 22.74
CA LEU A 380 2.28 -7.27 23.05
C LEU A 380 2.15 -7.57 24.56
N ALA A 381 3.25 -7.87 25.25
CA ALA A 381 3.25 -8.15 26.69
C ALA A 381 2.91 -6.93 27.56
N LEU A 382 3.04 -5.70 27.05
CA LEU A 382 2.58 -4.49 27.73
C LEU A 382 1.05 -4.30 27.63
N GLY A 383 0.36 -5.17 26.88
CA GLY A 383 -1.08 -5.06 26.63
C GLY A 383 -1.45 -4.13 25.49
N ILE A 384 -0.48 -3.74 24.65
CA ILE A 384 -0.69 -2.94 23.44
C ILE A 384 -1.38 -3.83 22.40
N ASP A 385 -2.51 -3.36 21.85
CA ASP A 385 -3.37 -4.12 20.95
C ASP A 385 -3.22 -3.69 19.47
N GLY A 386 -2.25 -2.83 19.15
CA GLY A 386 -1.92 -2.49 17.77
C GLY A 386 -0.76 -1.53 17.63
N TRP A 387 -0.22 -1.35 16.43
CA TRP A 387 0.87 -0.40 16.18
C TRP A 387 1.02 -0.04 14.71
N MET A 388 1.63 1.11 14.44
CA MET A 388 2.23 1.37 13.12
C MET A 388 3.50 0.52 13.02
N ALA A 389 3.56 -0.40 12.04
CA ALA A 389 4.74 -1.16 11.68
C ALA A 389 5.36 -0.49 10.44
N ASP A 390 6.13 0.56 10.71
CA ASP A 390 6.54 1.54 9.71
C ASP A 390 7.81 1.11 8.95
N PHE A 391 8.10 1.84 7.88
CA PHE A 391 9.20 1.66 6.94
C PHE A 391 9.22 0.26 6.27
N GLY A 392 10.35 -0.06 5.65
CA GLY A 392 10.63 -1.28 4.89
C GLY A 392 11.35 -1.00 3.57
N GLU A 393 11.39 0.26 3.16
CA GLU A 393 11.80 0.77 1.86
C GLU A 393 13.22 1.37 1.82
N TYR A 394 13.98 1.26 2.91
CA TYR A 394 15.28 1.95 3.09
C TYR A 394 16.49 1.04 3.00
N LEU A 395 16.35 -0.22 2.56
CA LEU A 395 17.50 -1.12 2.46
C LEU A 395 18.49 -0.57 1.42
N PRO A 396 19.72 -0.18 1.80
CA PRO A 396 20.71 0.30 0.84
C PRO A 396 21.22 -0.82 -0.07
N THR A 397 21.71 -0.49 -1.26
CA THR A 397 22.17 -1.46 -2.27
C THR A 397 23.65 -1.82 -2.16
N ASP A 398 24.34 -1.31 -1.15
CA ASP A 398 25.75 -1.54 -0.84
C ASP A 398 25.97 -2.22 0.53
N VAL A 399 24.89 -2.73 1.15
CA VAL A 399 24.95 -3.52 2.38
C VAL A 399 25.35 -4.98 2.13
N LYS A 400 25.87 -5.63 3.16
CA LYS A 400 26.07 -7.08 3.23
C LYS A 400 25.03 -7.70 4.17
N LEU A 401 24.37 -8.74 3.68
CA LEU A 401 23.31 -9.49 4.38
C LEU A 401 23.78 -10.91 4.70
N PHE A 402 23.20 -11.49 5.75
CA PHE A 402 23.54 -12.81 6.27
C PHE A 402 23.33 -13.92 5.23
N ASN A 403 22.27 -13.86 4.43
CA ASN A 403 21.97 -14.87 3.43
C ASN A 403 22.87 -14.82 2.18
N GLY A 404 23.74 -13.80 2.06
CA GLY A 404 24.64 -13.61 0.92
C GLY A 404 23.95 -13.21 -0.39
N VAL A 405 22.64 -12.97 -0.38
CA VAL A 405 21.89 -12.50 -1.54
C VAL A 405 22.20 -11.01 -1.76
N SER A 406 22.29 -10.61 -3.03
CA SER A 406 22.52 -9.20 -3.37
C SER A 406 21.42 -8.30 -2.79
N PRO A 407 21.76 -7.15 -2.19
CA PRO A 407 20.77 -6.18 -1.74
C PRO A 407 19.94 -5.61 -2.91
N MET A 408 20.39 -5.71 -4.16
CA MET A 408 19.58 -5.39 -5.35
C MET A 408 18.35 -6.30 -5.51
N LEU A 409 18.35 -7.48 -4.90
CA LEU A 409 17.22 -8.41 -4.86
C LEU A 409 16.48 -8.33 -3.52
N GLU A 410 17.19 -8.13 -2.42
CA GLU A 410 16.58 -8.09 -1.08
C GLU A 410 15.88 -6.75 -0.79
N HIS A 411 16.21 -5.68 -1.49
CA HIS A 411 15.61 -4.37 -1.28
C HIS A 411 14.08 -4.39 -1.42
N ASN A 412 13.55 -4.88 -2.55
CA ASN A 412 12.10 -5.01 -2.72
C ASN A 412 11.51 -6.17 -1.92
N HIS A 413 12.31 -7.11 -1.41
CA HIS A 413 11.84 -8.20 -0.55
C HIS A 413 11.63 -7.74 0.90
N TRP A 414 12.40 -6.73 1.33
CA TRP A 414 12.47 -6.26 2.71
C TRP A 414 11.11 -5.93 3.35
N PRO A 415 10.17 -5.23 2.66
CA PRO A 415 8.85 -4.98 3.23
C PRO A 415 8.06 -6.25 3.57
N ALA A 416 8.17 -7.31 2.76
CA ALA A 416 7.49 -8.58 3.03
C ALA A 416 8.13 -9.35 4.19
N LEU A 417 9.47 -9.32 4.32
CA LEU A 417 10.17 -9.87 5.49
C LEU A 417 9.74 -9.14 6.77
N TRP A 418 9.63 -7.82 6.70
CA TRP A 418 9.18 -6.99 7.83
C TRP A 418 7.72 -7.28 8.21
N ALA A 419 6.84 -7.39 7.22
CA ALA A 419 5.46 -7.80 7.43
C ALA A 419 5.36 -9.18 8.08
N ARG A 420 6.16 -10.16 7.61
CA ARG A 420 6.20 -11.51 8.18
C ARG A 420 6.65 -11.51 9.64
N CYS A 421 7.67 -10.72 9.99
CA CYS A 421 8.14 -10.60 11.37
C CYS A 421 7.02 -10.15 12.32
N ASN A 422 6.27 -9.11 11.95
CA ASN A 422 5.13 -8.63 12.72
C ASN A 422 3.98 -9.64 12.77
N TYR A 423 3.65 -10.25 11.63
CA TYR A 423 2.60 -11.27 11.53
C TYR A 423 2.88 -12.45 12.46
N GLU A 424 4.09 -13.01 12.41
CA GLU A 424 4.48 -14.14 13.25
C GLU A 424 4.52 -13.76 14.74
N ALA A 425 4.93 -12.53 15.09
CA ALA A 425 4.86 -12.06 16.48
C ALA A 425 3.42 -12.10 17.03
N VAL A 426 2.45 -11.64 16.24
CA VAL A 426 1.02 -11.65 16.57
C VAL A 426 0.48 -13.08 16.59
N ALA A 427 0.78 -13.87 15.57
CA ALA A 427 0.29 -15.25 15.43
C ALA A 427 0.78 -16.15 16.55
N GLU A 428 2.08 -16.12 16.87
CA GLU A 428 2.69 -16.94 17.93
C GLU A 428 2.26 -16.49 19.34
N SER A 429 1.79 -15.25 19.47
CA SER A 429 1.20 -14.74 20.71
C SER A 429 -0.30 -15.06 20.82
N GLY A 430 -0.89 -15.72 19.83
CA GLY A 430 -2.33 -16.04 19.79
C GLY A 430 -3.21 -14.80 19.63
N LYS A 431 -2.71 -13.74 18.99
CA LYS A 431 -3.36 -12.42 18.90
C LYS A 431 -3.90 -12.06 17.52
N LEU A 432 -3.92 -12.99 16.56
CA LEU A 432 -4.56 -12.76 15.26
C LEU A 432 -6.05 -12.48 15.46
N GLY A 433 -6.54 -11.39 14.85
CA GLY A 433 -7.93 -10.92 15.04
C GLY A 433 -8.17 -10.18 16.36
N GLU A 434 -7.17 -10.06 17.24
CA GLU A 434 -7.25 -9.25 18.46
C GLU A 434 -6.34 -8.02 18.39
N ALA A 435 -5.11 -8.21 17.92
CA ALA A 435 -4.16 -7.14 17.65
C ALA A 435 -4.08 -6.83 16.15
N VAL A 436 -3.87 -5.56 15.81
CA VAL A 436 -3.70 -5.13 14.41
C VAL A 436 -2.54 -4.16 14.30
N PHE A 437 -1.61 -4.47 13.39
CA PHE A 437 -0.59 -3.51 12.97
C PHE A 437 -0.88 -3.02 11.57
N PHE A 438 -0.33 -1.86 11.22
CA PHE A 438 -0.52 -1.29 9.88
C PHE A 438 0.78 -0.80 9.27
N MET A 439 0.92 -0.95 7.95
CA MET A 439 2.16 -0.71 7.21
C MET A 439 1.91 0.21 6.00
N ARG A 440 2.91 1.02 5.64
CA ARG A 440 2.94 1.73 4.33
C ARG A 440 3.68 0.93 3.28
N ALA A 441 4.83 0.35 3.65
CA ALA A 441 5.64 -0.39 2.72
C ALA A 441 5.07 -1.79 2.50
N GLY A 442 5.22 -2.28 1.29
CA GLY A 442 4.77 -3.61 0.93
C GLY A 442 5.58 -4.18 -0.23
N ALA A 443 5.42 -5.48 -0.40
CA ALA A 443 5.98 -6.24 -1.49
C ALA A 443 5.09 -7.47 -1.75
N THR A 444 5.43 -8.28 -2.75
CA THR A 444 4.79 -9.59 -2.96
C THR A 444 4.78 -10.40 -1.65
N GLY A 445 3.59 -10.78 -1.17
CA GLY A 445 3.39 -11.51 0.08
C GLY A 445 2.82 -10.65 1.22
N SER A 446 2.88 -9.32 1.11
CA SER A 446 2.23 -8.40 2.07
C SER A 446 0.72 -8.67 2.18
N GLN A 447 0.07 -9.19 1.14
CA GLN A 447 -1.35 -9.59 1.15
C GLN A 447 -1.68 -10.56 2.29
N LYS A 448 -0.77 -11.50 2.58
CA LYS A 448 -0.93 -12.48 3.66
C LYS A 448 -0.51 -11.93 5.02
N TYR A 449 0.64 -11.24 5.05
CA TYR A 449 1.32 -10.91 6.29
C TYR A 449 0.89 -9.56 6.88
N CYS A 450 0.48 -8.60 6.06
CA CYS A 450 0.03 -7.28 6.51
C CYS A 450 -1.50 -7.28 6.69
N PRO A 451 -2.03 -7.11 7.92
CA PRO A 451 -3.48 -7.14 8.13
C PRO A 451 -4.18 -5.82 7.74
N LEU A 452 -3.44 -4.71 7.64
CA LEU A 452 -3.98 -3.40 7.32
C LEU A 452 -2.91 -2.51 6.69
N LEU A 453 -3.16 -1.95 5.51
CA LEU A 453 -2.31 -0.90 4.94
C LEU A 453 -2.70 0.48 5.46
N TRP A 454 -1.77 1.42 5.38
CA TRP A 454 -2.10 2.84 5.30
C TRP A 454 -1.31 3.50 4.16
N ALA A 455 -1.89 4.52 3.54
CA ALA A 455 -1.38 5.14 2.31
C ALA A 455 -0.05 5.92 2.42
N GLY A 456 0.67 5.84 3.54
CA GLY A 456 1.93 6.57 3.72
C GLY A 456 1.75 8.07 3.95
N ASP A 457 2.81 8.83 3.65
CA ASP A 457 2.98 10.20 4.10
C ASP A 457 2.48 11.23 3.07
N GLN A 458 1.16 11.44 2.99
CA GLN A 458 0.63 12.52 2.15
C GLN A 458 1.01 13.91 2.66
N SER A 459 1.16 14.86 1.73
CA SER A 459 1.20 16.30 2.03
C SER A 459 -0.11 16.77 2.67
N VAL A 460 -0.02 17.79 3.55
CA VAL A 460 -1.17 18.39 4.22
C VAL A 460 -1.95 19.36 3.31
N ASP A 461 -2.35 18.90 2.12
CA ASP A 461 -3.08 19.68 1.10
C ASP A 461 -4.07 18.86 0.23
N PHE A 462 -4.62 19.52 -0.78
CA PHE A 462 -5.54 18.97 -1.78
C PHE A 462 -4.86 18.73 -3.15
N SER A 463 -3.53 18.60 -3.19
CA SER A 463 -2.79 18.44 -4.45
C SER A 463 -3.13 17.12 -5.15
N ARG A 464 -3.02 17.12 -6.48
CA ARG A 464 -3.36 15.97 -7.33
C ARG A 464 -2.46 14.75 -7.11
N HIS A 465 -1.22 14.98 -6.72
CA HIS A 465 -0.18 13.95 -6.68
C HIS A 465 0.34 13.66 -5.27
N ASP A 466 -0.07 14.39 -4.23
CA ASP A 466 0.34 14.06 -2.87
C ASP A 466 -0.66 14.47 -1.77
N GLY A 467 -1.82 15.00 -2.14
CA GLY A 467 -2.87 15.40 -1.20
C GLY A 467 -3.93 14.32 -1.01
N LEU A 468 -5.03 14.66 -0.34
CA LEU A 468 -6.15 13.77 0.02
C LEU A 468 -6.53 12.75 -1.09
N GLY A 469 -6.65 13.19 -2.35
CA GLY A 469 -7.12 12.35 -3.46
C GLY A 469 -6.21 11.16 -3.82
N THR A 470 -4.91 11.21 -3.50
CA THR A 470 -4.00 10.11 -3.81
C THR A 470 -4.30 8.86 -2.99
N THR A 471 -4.81 9.03 -1.77
CA THR A 471 -5.19 7.92 -0.88
C THR A 471 -6.28 7.02 -1.47
N ILE A 472 -7.15 7.58 -2.32
CA ILE A 472 -8.17 6.81 -3.04
C ILE A 472 -7.50 5.96 -4.12
N THR A 473 -6.60 6.56 -4.90
CA THR A 473 -5.86 5.85 -5.95
C THR A 473 -5.00 4.73 -5.35
N ALA A 474 -4.38 5.01 -4.19
CA ALA A 474 -3.61 4.06 -3.39
C ALA A 474 -4.45 2.85 -2.97
N ALA A 475 -5.57 3.09 -2.29
CA ALA A 475 -6.46 2.02 -1.83
C ALA A 475 -7.02 1.17 -2.98
N LEU A 476 -7.38 1.81 -4.10
CA LEU A 476 -7.91 1.12 -5.28
C LEU A 476 -6.86 0.23 -5.96
N SER A 477 -5.64 0.74 -6.15
CA SER A 477 -4.54 -0.02 -6.77
C SER A 477 -4.06 -1.16 -5.88
N ALA A 478 -3.87 -0.92 -4.58
CA ALA A 478 -3.56 -1.96 -3.59
C ALA A 478 -4.64 -3.05 -3.54
N GLY A 479 -5.93 -2.66 -3.61
CA GLY A 479 -7.05 -3.59 -3.69
C GLY A 479 -7.02 -4.48 -4.94
N MET A 480 -6.61 -3.93 -6.09
CA MET A 480 -6.41 -4.72 -7.32
C MET A 480 -5.19 -5.66 -7.25
N CYS A 481 -4.30 -5.44 -6.29
CA CYS A 481 -3.19 -6.35 -5.95
C CYS A 481 -3.51 -7.27 -4.74
N GLY A 482 -4.76 -7.34 -4.28
CA GLY A 482 -5.20 -8.26 -3.23
C GLY A 482 -4.97 -7.77 -1.79
N CYS A 483 -4.53 -6.51 -1.60
CA CYS A 483 -4.49 -5.84 -0.30
C CYS A 483 -5.78 -5.04 -0.10
N GLY A 484 -6.82 -5.69 0.42
CA GLY A 484 -8.18 -5.12 0.42
C GLY A 484 -8.55 -4.23 1.61
N LEU A 485 -7.64 -4.03 2.56
CA LEU A 485 -7.81 -3.20 3.75
C LEU A 485 -6.74 -2.11 3.77
N SER A 486 -7.14 -0.85 3.58
CA SER A 486 -6.27 0.32 3.63
C SER A 486 -6.98 1.50 4.30
N HIS A 487 -6.21 2.45 4.85
CA HIS A 487 -6.70 3.71 5.39
C HIS A 487 -5.68 4.84 5.17
N SER A 488 -5.92 6.04 5.67
CA SER A 488 -4.97 7.15 5.58
C SER A 488 -4.97 8.01 6.86
N ASP A 489 -3.92 8.83 7.02
CA ASP A 489 -3.88 9.84 8.07
C ASP A 489 -4.96 10.89 7.84
N ILE A 490 -5.94 10.99 8.73
CA ILE A 490 -6.96 12.05 8.64
C ILE A 490 -6.27 13.42 8.76
N GLY A 491 -6.21 14.13 7.62
CA GLY A 491 -5.57 15.43 7.48
C GLY A 491 -4.15 15.40 6.88
N GLY A 492 -3.62 14.24 6.48
CA GLY A 492 -2.29 14.09 5.91
C GLY A 492 -1.18 14.16 6.96
N TYR A 493 0.08 14.10 6.53
CA TYR A 493 1.24 14.03 7.44
C TYR A 493 2.25 15.15 7.19
N THR A 494 2.71 15.30 5.94
CA THR A 494 3.91 16.08 5.60
C THR A 494 3.60 17.57 5.53
N SER A 495 4.11 18.31 6.52
CA SER A 495 4.05 19.78 6.61
C SER A 495 5.46 20.36 6.44
N LEU A 496 5.78 20.82 5.24
CA LEU A 496 7.06 21.47 4.89
C LEU A 496 6.83 22.73 4.05
N PHE A 497 7.86 23.59 4.02
CA PHE A 497 7.91 24.77 3.15
C PHE A 497 6.69 25.72 3.25
N GLY A 498 6.07 25.79 4.43
CA GLY A 498 4.89 26.61 4.69
C GLY A 498 3.56 25.95 4.34
N ASN A 499 3.55 24.73 3.80
CA ASN A 499 2.33 23.93 3.63
C ASN A 499 1.84 23.45 5.00
N ARG A 500 0.61 23.82 5.35
CA ARG A 500 0.04 23.56 6.69
C ARG A 500 -1.39 23.06 6.57
N ARG A 501 -1.71 22.06 7.38
CA ARG A 501 -3.03 21.49 7.49
C ARG A 501 -4.04 22.55 7.91
N THR A 502 -5.16 22.60 7.20
CA THR A 502 -6.29 23.47 7.54
C THR A 502 -7.42 22.67 8.19
N LYS A 503 -8.32 23.36 8.91
CA LYS A 503 -9.56 22.77 9.42
C LYS A 503 -10.41 22.14 8.33
N GLU A 504 -10.52 22.82 7.18
CA GLU A 504 -11.27 22.30 6.03
C GLU A 504 -10.66 21.00 5.51
N LEU A 505 -9.34 20.96 5.30
CA LEU A 505 -8.66 19.75 4.85
C LEU A 505 -8.90 18.59 5.82
N PHE A 506 -8.73 18.84 7.13
CA PHE A 506 -8.97 17.81 8.15
C PHE A 506 -10.39 17.25 8.07
N LEU A 507 -11.41 18.12 7.98
CA LEU A 507 -12.81 17.69 7.95
C LEU A 507 -13.16 16.97 6.63
N ARG A 508 -12.66 17.42 5.47
CA ARG A 508 -12.83 16.71 4.20
C ARG A 508 -12.17 15.34 4.21
N TRP A 509 -11.02 15.22 4.86
CA TRP A 509 -10.36 13.92 5.03
C TRP A 509 -11.13 13.01 5.98
N ALA A 510 -11.67 13.57 7.07
CA ALA A 510 -12.50 12.82 8.01
C ALA A 510 -13.79 12.32 7.34
N GLU A 511 -14.42 13.13 6.49
CA GLU A 511 -15.59 12.75 5.68
C GLU A 511 -15.30 11.51 4.81
N MET A 512 -14.15 11.46 4.14
CA MET A 512 -13.73 10.28 3.38
C MET A 512 -13.47 9.10 4.32
N ALA A 513 -12.75 9.32 5.42
CA ALA A 513 -12.34 8.26 6.34
C ALA A 513 -13.52 7.54 7.00
N VAL A 514 -14.69 8.18 7.15
CA VAL A 514 -15.94 7.52 7.56
C VAL A 514 -16.23 6.29 6.71
N PHE A 515 -15.94 6.36 5.41
CA PHE A 515 -16.21 5.31 4.42
C PHE A 515 -14.92 4.58 4.04
N THR A 516 -14.11 4.25 5.03
CA THR A 516 -12.92 3.40 4.94
C THR A 516 -12.93 2.37 6.09
N PRO A 517 -12.11 1.31 6.07
CA PRO A 517 -12.01 0.35 7.17
C PRO A 517 -11.66 0.93 8.55
N VAL A 518 -10.87 2.00 8.61
CA VAL A 518 -10.34 2.56 9.86
C VAL A 518 -10.27 4.08 9.80
N MET A 519 -10.83 4.74 10.81
CA MET A 519 -10.59 6.17 11.05
C MET A 519 -9.41 6.35 12.01
N ARG A 520 -8.30 6.93 11.54
CA ARG A 520 -7.14 7.27 12.40
C ARG A 520 -6.63 8.68 12.14
N THR A 521 -6.42 9.45 13.19
CA THR A 521 -5.79 10.79 13.09
C THR A 521 -4.28 10.71 13.25
N HIS A 522 -3.58 11.78 12.85
CA HIS A 522 -2.16 11.95 13.10
C HIS A 522 -1.82 13.42 13.32
N GLU A 523 -1.01 13.73 14.33
CA GLU A 523 -0.54 15.10 14.54
C GLU A 523 0.40 15.64 13.43
N GLY A 524 0.98 14.78 12.60
CA GLY A 524 1.97 15.12 11.57
C GLY A 524 3.40 15.34 12.11
N ASN A 525 4.32 15.68 11.22
CA ASN A 525 5.74 15.91 11.54
C ASN A 525 5.99 17.23 12.31
N ARG A 526 5.09 18.21 12.20
CA ARG A 526 5.16 19.52 12.88
C ARG A 526 3.83 19.84 13.59
N PRO A 527 3.50 19.16 14.71
CA PRO A 527 2.20 19.26 15.36
C PRO A 527 1.78 20.69 15.71
N ASP A 528 2.73 21.50 16.19
CA ASP A 528 2.48 22.85 16.71
C ASP A 528 2.22 23.89 15.59
N GLU A 529 2.52 23.55 14.33
CA GLU A 529 2.28 24.41 13.16
C GLU A 529 1.01 24.06 12.38
N ASN A 530 0.38 22.93 12.70
CA ASN A 530 -0.71 22.35 11.93
C ASN A 530 -2.00 22.33 12.72
N PHE A 531 -3.12 22.44 12.00
CA PHE A 531 -4.43 22.25 12.61
C PHE A 531 -4.55 20.85 13.23
N GLN A 532 -5.01 20.80 14.48
CA GLN A 532 -5.40 19.57 15.16
C GLN A 532 -6.86 19.67 15.55
N VAL A 533 -7.60 18.57 15.41
CA VAL A 533 -9.04 18.58 15.64
C VAL A 533 -9.40 19.05 17.05
N TYR A 534 -8.60 18.65 18.05
CA TYR A 534 -8.84 18.96 19.46
C TYR A 534 -8.58 20.44 19.83
N ASP A 535 -8.07 21.26 18.91
CA ASP A 535 -7.83 22.70 19.14
C ASP A 535 -9.04 23.57 18.78
N ASP A 536 -10.08 23.01 18.14
CA ASP A 536 -11.26 23.75 17.66
C ASP A 536 -12.56 23.01 18.01
N GLU A 537 -13.39 23.63 18.86
CA GLU A 537 -14.64 23.02 19.36
C GLU A 537 -15.65 22.71 18.26
N ASP A 538 -15.68 23.54 17.20
CA ASP A 538 -16.57 23.32 16.08
C ASP A 538 -16.11 22.14 15.22
N ALA A 539 -14.81 21.98 15.02
CA ALA A 539 -14.22 20.82 14.36
C ALA A 539 -14.43 19.54 15.18
N LEU A 540 -14.23 19.57 16.50
CA LEU A 540 -14.53 18.44 17.40
C LEU A 540 -15.99 18.00 17.28
N ARG A 541 -16.94 18.95 17.27
CA ARG A 541 -18.37 18.66 17.12
C ARG A 541 -18.67 17.99 15.77
N GLN A 542 -18.11 18.53 14.68
CA GLN A 542 -18.28 17.95 13.33
C GLN A 542 -17.63 16.57 13.24
N PHE A 543 -16.44 16.41 13.80
CA PHE A 543 -15.72 15.14 13.83
C PHE A 543 -16.44 14.08 14.66
N ALA A 544 -17.05 14.47 15.79
CA ALA A 544 -17.88 13.57 16.59
C ALA A 544 -19.08 13.02 15.81
N ARG A 545 -19.73 13.86 14.98
CA ARG A 545 -20.81 13.42 14.08
C ARG A 545 -20.29 12.40 13.06
N LEU A 546 -19.18 12.71 12.38
CA LEU A 546 -18.57 11.81 11.40
C LEU A 546 -18.17 10.46 12.03
N ALA A 547 -17.52 10.49 13.19
CA ALA A 547 -17.13 9.30 13.92
C ALA A 547 -18.34 8.43 14.33
N LYS A 548 -19.47 9.04 14.73
CA LYS A 548 -20.71 8.30 15.00
C LYS A 548 -21.30 7.64 13.76
N ILE A 549 -21.22 8.29 12.60
CA ILE A 549 -21.63 7.69 11.32
C ILE A 549 -20.78 6.46 11.01
N HIS A 550 -19.46 6.54 11.21
CA HIS A 550 -18.55 5.40 11.03
C HIS A 550 -18.89 4.23 11.98
N VAL A 551 -19.14 4.51 13.27
CA VAL A 551 -19.57 3.49 14.23
C VAL A 551 -20.92 2.88 13.81
N ALA A 552 -21.86 3.68 13.33
CA ALA A 552 -23.14 3.18 12.86
C ALA A 552 -23.00 2.28 11.63
N LEU A 553 -21.99 2.50 10.77
CA LEU A 553 -21.67 1.64 9.63
C LEU A 553 -21.11 0.27 10.00
N LYS A 554 -20.79 -0.01 11.29
CA LYS A 554 -20.20 -1.28 11.76
C LYS A 554 -20.83 -2.52 11.13
N PRO A 555 -22.17 -2.72 11.09
CA PRO A 555 -22.75 -3.94 10.53
C PRO A 555 -22.39 -4.15 9.04
N TYR A 556 -22.38 -3.07 8.25
CA TYR A 556 -22.01 -3.15 6.84
C TYR A 556 -20.51 -3.37 6.70
N LEU A 557 -19.70 -2.64 7.46
CA LEU A 557 -18.24 -2.72 7.40
C LEU A 557 -17.71 -4.10 7.82
N THR A 558 -18.29 -4.71 8.85
CA THR A 558 -17.98 -6.08 9.26
C THR A 558 -18.20 -7.06 8.10
N GLN A 559 -19.33 -6.98 7.39
CA GLN A 559 -19.56 -7.82 6.21
C GLN A 559 -18.48 -7.60 5.13
N LEU A 560 -18.08 -6.34 4.87
CA LEU A 560 -17.07 -6.06 3.84
C LEU A 560 -15.70 -6.64 4.19
N VAL A 561 -15.31 -6.57 5.47
CA VAL A 561 -14.04 -7.15 5.96
C VAL A 561 -14.10 -8.68 5.94
N GLU A 562 -15.25 -9.27 6.25
CA GLU A 562 -15.49 -10.71 6.09
C GLU A 562 -15.43 -11.16 4.62
N GLU A 563 -16.02 -10.38 3.72
CA GLU A 563 -15.96 -10.63 2.27
C GLU A 563 -14.52 -10.53 1.74
N ASN A 564 -13.72 -9.58 2.25
CA ASN A 564 -12.30 -9.49 1.97
C ASN A 564 -11.53 -10.74 2.45
N ALA A 565 -11.71 -11.14 3.71
CA ALA A 565 -11.01 -12.30 4.26
C ALA A 565 -11.43 -13.62 3.56
N ALA A 566 -12.71 -13.74 3.18
CA ALA A 566 -13.23 -14.95 2.56
C ALA A 566 -12.99 -15.03 1.05
N ARG A 567 -12.99 -13.89 0.34
CA ARG A 567 -12.98 -13.85 -1.13
C ARG A 567 -11.94 -12.90 -1.75
N GLY A 568 -11.20 -12.13 -0.95
CA GLY A 568 -10.22 -11.16 -1.42
C GLY A 568 -10.80 -9.93 -2.11
N LEU A 569 -12.10 -9.67 -1.95
CA LEU A 569 -12.74 -8.48 -2.50
C LEU A 569 -12.39 -7.27 -1.61
N PRO A 570 -11.74 -6.24 -2.16
CA PRO A 570 -11.33 -5.10 -1.36
C PRO A 570 -12.53 -4.34 -0.81
N VAL A 571 -12.37 -3.70 0.34
CA VAL A 571 -13.43 -2.89 0.95
C VAL A 571 -13.72 -1.64 0.09
N GLN A 572 -12.67 -1.05 -0.48
CA GLN A 572 -12.76 0.06 -1.44
C GLN A 572 -12.51 -0.51 -2.84
N ARG A 573 -13.52 -0.43 -3.73
CA ARG A 573 -13.50 -1.10 -5.04
C ARG A 573 -13.55 -0.09 -6.18
N PRO A 574 -12.79 -0.30 -7.26
CA PRO A 574 -13.01 0.44 -8.49
C PRO A 574 -14.44 0.17 -9.02
N LEU A 575 -15.07 1.18 -9.62
CA LEU A 575 -16.45 1.06 -10.10
C LEU A 575 -16.61 -0.10 -11.10
N PHE A 576 -15.61 -0.32 -11.96
CA PHE A 576 -15.65 -1.36 -13.00
C PHE A 576 -15.76 -2.79 -12.45
N VAL A 577 -15.42 -3.03 -11.18
CA VAL A 577 -15.54 -4.35 -10.55
C VAL A 577 -17.00 -4.84 -10.56
N HIS A 578 -17.94 -3.93 -10.30
CA HIS A 578 -19.38 -4.24 -10.29
C HIS A 578 -20.14 -3.73 -11.52
N TYR A 579 -19.49 -2.90 -12.35
CA TYR A 579 -20.04 -2.34 -13.58
C TYR A 579 -19.07 -2.55 -14.77
N PRO A 580 -18.76 -3.80 -15.16
CA PRO A 580 -17.72 -4.10 -16.17
C PRO A 580 -18.07 -3.66 -17.58
N GLU A 581 -19.34 -3.46 -17.90
CA GLU A 581 -19.79 -2.97 -19.21
C GLU A 581 -19.67 -1.44 -19.35
N ASP A 582 -19.43 -0.74 -18.23
CA ASP A 582 -19.33 0.71 -18.18
C ASP A 582 -17.89 1.17 -18.45
N ARG A 583 -17.62 1.61 -19.69
CA ARG A 583 -16.28 2.07 -20.10
C ARG A 583 -15.77 3.27 -19.31
N ALA A 584 -16.66 4.14 -18.81
CA ALA A 584 -16.22 5.30 -18.02
C ALA A 584 -15.69 4.86 -16.64
N ALA A 585 -16.26 3.80 -16.07
CA ALA A 585 -15.85 3.25 -14.78
C ALA A 585 -14.36 2.80 -14.76
N TYR A 586 -13.79 2.45 -15.92
CA TYR A 586 -12.38 2.06 -16.06
C TYR A 586 -11.40 3.23 -15.91
N GLN A 587 -11.86 4.48 -16.05
CA GLN A 587 -11.02 5.68 -15.97
C GLN A 587 -11.20 6.47 -14.65
N ILE A 588 -12.16 6.08 -13.81
CA ILE A 588 -12.44 6.75 -12.54
C ILE A 588 -11.49 6.23 -11.46
N GLN A 589 -10.77 7.15 -10.82
CA GLN A 589 -9.83 6.85 -9.74
C GLN A 589 -10.00 7.73 -8.49
N THR A 590 -10.95 8.65 -8.51
CA THR A 590 -11.27 9.59 -7.42
C THR A 590 -12.62 9.31 -6.78
N GLU A 591 -13.28 8.23 -7.21
CA GLU A 591 -14.52 7.71 -6.66
C GLU A 591 -14.34 6.20 -6.50
N TYR A 592 -15.02 5.62 -5.52
CA TYR A 592 -14.95 4.20 -5.26
C TYR A 592 -16.29 3.67 -4.78
N LEU A 593 -16.50 2.38 -5.00
CA LEU A 593 -17.55 1.67 -4.31
C LEU A 593 -17.01 1.24 -2.94
N PHE A 594 -17.70 1.63 -1.87
CA PHE A 594 -17.44 1.13 -0.53
C PHE A 594 -18.29 -0.14 -0.35
N GLY A 595 -17.66 -1.29 -0.56
CA GLY A 595 -18.37 -2.53 -0.81
C GLY A 595 -19.13 -2.53 -2.13
N ARG A 596 -20.27 -3.22 -2.19
CA ARG A 596 -21.17 -3.24 -3.36
C ARG A 596 -22.27 -2.16 -3.32
N GLU A 597 -22.58 -1.66 -2.14
CA GLU A 597 -23.86 -0.97 -1.89
C GLU A 597 -23.74 0.54 -1.80
N LEU A 598 -22.54 1.07 -1.56
CA LEU A 598 -22.26 2.50 -1.46
C LEU A 598 -21.28 2.94 -2.55
N LEU A 599 -21.52 4.11 -3.14
CA LEU A 599 -20.58 4.86 -3.97
C LEU A 599 -20.18 6.12 -3.21
N VAL A 600 -18.88 6.37 -3.13
CA VAL A 600 -18.27 7.50 -2.41
C VAL A 600 -17.42 8.31 -3.38
N ALA A 601 -17.69 9.61 -3.47
CA ALA A 601 -16.93 10.55 -4.30
C ALA A 601 -16.43 11.71 -3.43
N PRO A 602 -15.30 11.55 -2.71
CA PRO A 602 -14.79 12.56 -1.79
C PRO A 602 -14.52 13.91 -2.47
N VAL A 603 -14.69 15.00 -1.72
CA VAL A 603 -14.41 16.37 -2.21
C VAL A 603 -12.91 16.63 -2.14
N LEU A 604 -12.28 16.74 -3.32
CA LEU A 604 -10.82 16.85 -3.46
C LEU A 604 -10.34 18.28 -3.73
N LYS A 605 -11.17 19.29 -3.49
CA LYS A 605 -10.84 20.69 -3.76
C LYS A 605 -11.25 21.57 -2.60
N LYS A 606 -10.34 22.45 -2.20
CA LYS A 606 -10.58 23.52 -1.24
C LYS A 606 -11.76 24.41 -1.65
N GLU A 607 -12.54 24.84 -0.68
CA GLU A 607 -13.69 25.74 -0.73
C GLU A 607 -14.86 25.24 -1.61
N ALA A 608 -14.86 23.97 -2.01
CA ALA A 608 -15.95 23.40 -2.79
C ALA A 608 -17.19 23.16 -1.91
N CYS A 609 -18.34 23.66 -2.35
CA CYS A 609 -19.66 23.40 -1.74
C CYS A 609 -20.57 22.51 -2.61
N LYS A 610 -20.13 22.21 -3.84
CA LYS A 610 -20.75 21.27 -4.77
C LYS A 610 -19.68 20.39 -5.39
N TRP A 611 -20.03 19.17 -5.78
CA TRP A 611 -19.10 18.22 -6.37
C TRP A 611 -19.70 17.52 -7.57
N ARG A 612 -18.89 17.29 -8.61
CA ARG A 612 -19.29 16.47 -9.75
C ARG A 612 -19.05 15.01 -9.38
N VAL A 613 -20.02 14.16 -9.67
CA VAL A 613 -19.96 12.73 -9.41
C VAL A 613 -20.41 11.98 -10.66
N TYR A 614 -19.72 10.90 -10.98
CA TYR A 614 -20.20 9.93 -11.94
C TYR A 614 -20.92 8.78 -11.23
N LEU A 615 -22.14 8.47 -11.67
CA LEU A 615 -22.88 7.31 -11.20
C LEU A 615 -22.97 6.28 -12.32
N PRO A 616 -22.49 5.04 -12.12
CA PRO A 616 -22.78 3.94 -13.05
C PRO A 616 -24.29 3.73 -13.22
N GLN A 617 -24.69 3.06 -14.30
CA GLN A 617 -26.10 2.79 -14.56
C GLN A 617 -26.71 1.84 -13.51
N ASP A 618 -27.35 2.44 -12.50
CA ASP A 618 -28.12 1.81 -11.43
C ASP A 618 -29.11 2.87 -10.87
N SER A 619 -29.95 2.47 -9.91
CA SER A 619 -30.79 3.38 -9.15
C SER A 619 -30.10 3.77 -7.84
N TRP A 620 -29.64 5.01 -7.75
CA TRP A 620 -28.88 5.54 -6.62
C TRP A 620 -29.73 6.46 -5.76
N VAL A 621 -29.45 6.49 -4.47
CA VAL A 621 -30.07 7.43 -3.52
C VAL A 621 -28.95 8.19 -2.81
N HIS A 622 -28.99 9.52 -2.91
CA HIS A 622 -28.03 10.39 -2.23
C HIS A 622 -28.26 10.34 -0.71
N LEU A 623 -27.23 9.93 0.03
CA LEU A 623 -27.30 9.55 1.45
C LEU A 623 -27.95 10.64 2.32
N TRP A 624 -27.58 11.90 2.13
CA TRP A 624 -28.00 13.00 3.01
C TRP A 624 -29.37 13.60 2.66
N SER A 625 -29.72 13.59 1.38
CA SER A 625 -30.94 14.26 0.89
C SER A 625 -32.10 13.30 0.60
N ASN A 626 -31.81 11.99 0.53
CA ASN A 626 -32.72 10.96 0.03
C ASN A 626 -33.22 11.18 -1.42
N THR A 627 -32.59 12.08 -2.19
CA THR A 627 -32.90 12.29 -3.61
C THR A 627 -32.41 11.09 -4.43
N GLU A 628 -33.25 10.62 -5.36
CA GLU A 628 -32.91 9.53 -6.26
C GLU A 628 -32.19 10.05 -7.52
N PHE A 629 -31.21 9.28 -8.00
CA PHE A 629 -30.43 9.56 -9.20
C PHE A 629 -30.34 8.30 -10.08
N GLY A 630 -30.35 8.49 -11.40
CA GLY A 630 -29.94 7.47 -12.36
C GLY A 630 -28.44 7.55 -12.68
N GLY A 631 -27.95 6.71 -13.58
CA GLY A 631 -26.57 6.77 -14.04
C GLY A 631 -26.25 8.03 -14.86
N GLY A 632 -24.98 8.42 -14.89
CA GLY A 632 -24.45 9.60 -15.59
C GLY A 632 -23.69 10.55 -14.67
N GLU A 633 -23.27 11.68 -15.21
CA GLU A 633 -22.62 12.75 -14.44
C GLU A 633 -23.66 13.66 -13.78
N HIS A 634 -23.45 13.95 -12.49
CA HIS A 634 -24.32 14.81 -11.69
C HIS A 634 -23.50 15.85 -10.93
N LEU A 635 -24.08 17.03 -10.70
CA LEU A 635 -23.53 18.04 -9.80
C LEU A 635 -24.40 18.09 -8.54
N VAL A 636 -23.85 17.69 -7.39
CA VAL A 636 -24.58 17.61 -6.12
C VAL A 636 -24.03 18.59 -5.10
N ASP A 637 -24.88 19.00 -4.16
CA ASP A 637 -24.46 19.79 -3.00
C ASP A 637 -23.58 18.92 -2.09
N ALA A 638 -22.45 19.49 -1.67
CA ALA A 638 -21.43 18.83 -0.87
C ALA A 638 -20.87 19.79 0.20
N PRO A 639 -21.70 20.36 1.10
CA PRO A 639 -21.19 21.13 2.23
C PRO A 639 -20.34 20.24 3.14
N ILE A 640 -19.51 20.85 4.00
CA ILE A 640 -18.75 20.10 5.00
C ILE A 640 -19.73 19.31 5.91
N GLY A 641 -19.42 18.04 6.14
CA GLY A 641 -20.23 17.08 6.87
C GLY A 641 -21.17 16.25 6.00
N CYS A 642 -21.34 16.58 4.71
CA CYS A 642 -22.21 15.86 3.78
C CYS A 642 -21.46 15.53 2.47
N PRO A 643 -20.44 14.64 2.50
CA PRO A 643 -19.68 14.27 1.30
C PRO A 643 -20.57 13.57 0.28
N PRO A 644 -20.31 13.65 -1.04
CA PRO A 644 -21.11 12.95 -2.04
C PRO A 644 -21.05 11.43 -1.85
N VAL A 645 -22.13 10.87 -1.29
CA VAL A 645 -22.27 9.44 -0.99
C VAL A 645 -23.65 8.98 -1.42
N PHE A 646 -23.69 7.85 -2.11
CA PHE A 646 -24.90 7.30 -2.69
C PHE A 646 -25.02 5.83 -2.34
N TYR A 647 -26.21 5.37 -2.01
CA TYR A 647 -26.46 3.95 -1.81
C TYR A 647 -27.41 3.42 -2.88
N ARG A 648 -27.27 2.13 -3.24
CA ARG A 648 -28.18 1.47 -4.18
C ARG A 648 -29.60 1.43 -3.60
N LYS A 649 -30.61 1.83 -4.37
CA LYS A 649 -32.01 1.93 -3.91
C LYS A 649 -32.55 0.62 -3.33
N GLU A 650 -32.18 -0.50 -3.94
CA GLU A 650 -32.58 -1.84 -3.52
C GLU A 650 -31.60 -2.50 -2.54
N SER A 651 -30.71 -1.73 -1.93
CA SER A 651 -29.78 -2.25 -0.92
C SER A 651 -30.51 -2.90 0.25
N GLU A 652 -30.01 -4.06 0.69
CA GLU A 652 -30.44 -4.70 1.94
C GLU A 652 -30.14 -3.83 3.17
N TYR A 653 -29.14 -2.95 3.05
CA TYR A 653 -28.72 -1.99 4.08
C TYR A 653 -29.44 -0.65 4.01
N LYS A 654 -30.43 -0.46 3.12
CA LYS A 654 -31.11 0.84 2.95
C LYS A 654 -31.69 1.43 4.24
N ARG A 655 -32.12 0.58 5.19
CA ARG A 655 -32.59 1.04 6.51
C ARG A 655 -31.45 1.61 7.35
N LEU A 656 -30.29 0.93 7.34
CA LEU A 656 -29.08 1.42 8.00
C LEU A 656 -28.65 2.75 7.40
N PHE A 657 -28.54 2.83 6.07
CA PHE A 657 -28.08 4.03 5.38
C PHE A 657 -28.98 5.24 5.58
N ARG A 658 -30.31 5.06 5.56
CA ARG A 658 -31.25 6.15 5.90
C ARG A 658 -31.05 6.69 7.31
N GLY A 659 -30.77 5.81 8.28
CA GLY A 659 -30.48 6.22 9.65
C GLY A 659 -29.20 7.03 9.81
N LEU A 660 -28.22 6.90 8.90
CA LEU A 660 -26.98 7.68 8.95
C LEU A 660 -27.20 9.17 8.72
N ALA A 661 -28.21 9.53 7.92
CA ALA A 661 -28.54 10.93 7.64
C ALA A 661 -29.20 11.64 8.83
N GLU A 662 -29.69 10.88 9.82
CA GLU A 662 -30.35 11.38 11.03
C GLU A 662 -29.35 11.66 12.17
N LEU A 663 -28.09 11.19 12.05
CA LEU A 663 -26.97 11.44 12.98
C LEU A 663 -26.29 12.78 12.70
#